data_AF-A0AAU9TXE8-F1
#
_entry.id   AF-A0AAU9TXE8-F1
#
_cell.length_a   1.000
_cell.length_b   1.000
_cell.length_c   1.000
_cell.angle_alpha   90.00
_cell.angle_beta   90.00
_cell.angle_gamma   90.00
#
_symmetry.space_group_name_H-M   'P 1'
#
loop_
_entity.id
_entity.type
_entity.pdbx_description
1 polymer ?
#
loop_
_entity_poly.entity_id
_entity_poly.type
_entity_poly.pdbx_seq_one_letter_code
_entity_poly.pdbx_strand_id
1 'polypeptide(L)'
;MIKTMCNTNPDDDNSKRKRVLRPPLYKRAHSSSPVTPRPRDPSRCKMLGKDRRCQSLSPSNQTPKKSYEHFEYAQQTVSAPENINNTKQFHNKFQEPEKDIPMPHCIITKTMRALATKKREFIKMKKNLIAQQNSLLDHYAALKDLESRAGIADDDLGDIRILSVKGWAAHDLLLLVRDDLEMPMNSEISGIFGPQVLQQLQAQLNPIPEEVLGMGAEIMARRIELLSLLRYKHRNDRGTYLTNLEWKAKNLEFDNETEQLHRMVAGTAENLKAKINYSIDLAKIPWIDRESIVKKIERIQKENALLQHKIDEINKKGNDENKEVEPNDHNDYQSVCNELAKERAARESLKEVVSAAESMLRVARAKIVTLERQLKETKVELETARRKHKDLEQLYRHRESNYDARSKKLMEVSKTGEMTIEALSRQRDALELRVKELREQAETAERAAEMREAEERARAEMLQAKVAEQEKNKKAAEERVVELEGRIKDLEDQLQALRERSLRLVDMERRRCLEYVPIKESEPSDRETEIWKELQVTRVALSRTEEELRQSRADKDSFLNSLSKIAQEEGADKEDKLATELVIREQKIMKLQQVIEEQRENEKIMEQSMTEYENQLASLRLEVMRLRNYDCYAKEIPHQDLQTQLLEMHMQVETLTRERSALVTAAASRALMLERHERAADLFARMTRTRRELAAHLDGKTDPSSVDDSIHLEFSRSLSSVCASAADTWSALRAERARVLRLESAVLAQSLQLEKEGRVRTQLERRRAMLEREILRTRHAVSSDKVGPNSNSSYFLTK
;
A
#
# COMPACT_ATOMS: atom_id res chain seq x y z
N MET A 1 28.91 54.26 -41.59
CA MET A 1 27.74 54.83 -42.30
C MET A 1 26.58 54.81 -41.30
N ILE A 2 25.89 55.94 -41.04
CA ILE A 2 24.82 56.12 -40.02
C ILE A 2 25.34 55.93 -38.55
N LYS A 3 25.55 56.99 -37.73
CA LYS A 3 24.62 57.90 -36.99
C LYS A 3 24.09 57.31 -35.65
N THR A 4 24.58 57.75 -34.47
CA THR A 4 24.15 58.89 -33.58
C THR A 4 22.87 58.60 -32.74
N MET A 5 22.68 59.05 -31.48
CA MET A 5 23.46 59.91 -30.55
C MET A 5 22.93 59.86 -29.08
N CYS A 6 23.67 60.49 -28.16
CA CYS A 6 23.31 61.21 -26.89
C CYS A 6 22.07 60.80 -26.04
N ASN A 7 22.16 60.66 -24.71
CA ASN A 7 22.44 61.66 -23.64
C ASN A 7 21.42 62.82 -23.53
N THR A 8 20.67 62.88 -22.42
CA THR A 8 20.62 64.03 -21.46
C THR A 8 19.83 63.69 -20.16
N ASN A 9 20.27 64.32 -19.06
CA ASN A 9 19.63 64.45 -17.73
C ASN A 9 19.05 65.90 -17.59
N PRO A 10 18.46 66.36 -16.46
CA PRO A 10 17.56 65.74 -15.45
C PRO A 10 16.33 66.67 -15.13
N ASP A 11 15.73 66.56 -13.93
CA ASP A 11 14.96 67.60 -13.17
C ASP A 11 13.57 68.07 -13.70
N ASP A 12 12.53 68.39 -12.89
CA ASP A 12 12.24 68.11 -11.46
C ASP A 12 10.70 68.17 -11.15
N ASP A 13 10.32 67.64 -9.98
CA ASP A 13 9.20 67.98 -9.06
C ASP A 13 7.68 67.71 -9.34
N ASN A 14 7.02 67.36 -8.23
CA ASN A 14 5.69 67.76 -7.73
C ASN A 14 4.39 66.92 -7.91
N SER A 15 4.20 66.00 -6.96
CA SER A 15 2.94 65.61 -6.26
C SER A 15 1.74 64.98 -7.00
N LYS A 16 1.39 63.74 -6.59
CA LYS A 16 0.26 63.45 -5.66
C LYS A 16 0.09 61.96 -5.34
N ARG A 17 -0.40 61.65 -4.13
CA ARG A 17 -0.57 60.27 -3.61
C ARG A 17 -1.77 59.54 -4.25
N LYS A 18 -1.56 58.31 -4.74
CA LYS A 18 -2.59 57.25 -4.81
C LYS A 18 -1.99 55.90 -4.40
N ARG A 19 -2.80 55.06 -3.73
CA ARG A 19 -2.40 53.70 -3.30
C ARG A 19 -2.43 52.74 -4.48
N VAL A 20 -1.47 51.83 -4.55
CA VAL A 20 -1.56 50.56 -5.30
C VAL A 20 -1.51 49.43 -4.28
N LEU A 21 -2.44 48.49 -4.36
CA LEU A 21 -2.53 47.30 -3.51
C LEU A 21 -1.84 46.11 -4.18
N ARG A 22 -1.13 45.29 -3.39
CA ARG A 22 -0.53 44.03 -3.88
C ARG A 22 -1.62 42.97 -4.16
N PRO A 23 -1.40 42.06 -5.13
CA PRO A 23 -2.21 40.85 -5.26
C PRO A 23 -2.14 39.96 -4.00
N PRO A 24 -3.21 39.19 -3.67
CA PRO A 24 -3.24 38.34 -2.49
C PRO A 24 -2.43 37.05 -2.63
N LEU A 25 -1.84 36.61 -1.53
CA LEU A 25 -1.09 35.35 -1.42
C LEU A 25 -2.03 34.13 -1.46
N TYR A 26 -1.55 33.03 -2.06
CA TYR A 26 -2.18 31.71 -1.93
C TYR A 26 -2.13 31.24 -0.46
N LYS A 27 -3.20 30.58 -0.01
CA LYS A 27 -3.33 30.10 1.37
C LYS A 27 -2.61 28.77 1.57
N ARG A 28 -1.84 28.67 2.67
CA ARG A 28 -1.26 27.42 3.18
C ARG A 28 -2.38 26.52 3.71
N ALA A 29 -2.24 25.20 3.57
CA ALA A 29 -3.20 24.24 4.08
C ALA A 29 -3.24 24.22 5.62
N HIS A 30 -4.42 23.99 6.20
CA HIS A 30 -4.59 23.68 7.62
C HIS A 30 -4.83 22.18 7.80
N SER A 31 -4.02 21.52 8.62
CA SER A 31 -4.22 20.14 9.04
C SER A 31 -5.24 20.06 10.18
N SER A 32 -6.44 19.54 9.92
CA SER A 32 -7.47 19.31 10.95
C SER A 32 -7.27 17.95 11.64
N SER A 33 -7.05 17.97 12.95
CA SER A 33 -6.94 16.77 13.80
C SER A 33 -8.32 16.24 14.22
N PRO A 34 -8.55 14.91 14.29
CA PRO A 34 -9.87 14.34 14.60
C PRO A 34 -10.17 14.35 16.11
N VAL A 35 -11.15 15.14 16.54
CA VAL A 35 -11.67 15.15 17.92
C VAL A 35 -13.00 14.38 18.00
N THR A 36 -13.11 13.46 18.96
CA THR A 36 -14.32 12.66 19.20
C THR A 36 -15.46 13.48 19.82
N PRO A 37 -16.69 13.48 19.27
CA PRO A 37 -17.82 14.21 19.84
C PRO A 37 -18.48 13.46 21.01
N ARG A 38 -18.81 14.19 22.09
CA ARG A 38 -19.77 13.74 23.12
C ARG A 38 -21.21 14.13 22.72
N PRO A 39 -22.24 13.32 23.05
CA PRO A 39 -23.64 13.67 22.81
C PRO A 39 -24.16 14.68 23.85
N ARG A 40 -25.05 15.58 23.43
CA ARG A 40 -26.00 16.33 24.27
C ARG A 40 -27.31 16.55 23.52
N ASP A 41 -28.42 16.44 24.24
CA ASP A 41 -29.78 16.50 23.72
C ASP A 41 -30.34 17.94 23.55
N PRO A 42 -31.44 18.13 22.78
CA PRO A 42 -31.78 19.43 22.18
C PRO A 42 -32.85 20.25 22.92
N SER A 43 -32.77 21.59 22.81
CA SER A 43 -33.91 22.46 23.14
C SER A 43 -33.92 23.83 22.44
N ARG A 44 -34.84 23.96 21.47
CA ARG A 44 -35.61 25.16 21.02
C ARG A 44 -34.91 26.41 20.41
N CYS A 45 -35.59 26.90 19.35
CA CYS A 45 -35.60 28.27 18.81
C CYS A 45 -34.34 28.77 18.07
N LYS A 46 -34.45 29.61 17.02
CA LYS A 46 -35.64 30.26 16.39
C LYS A 46 -35.42 30.43 14.87
N MET A 47 -36.49 30.71 14.13
CA MET A 47 -36.46 30.94 12.67
C MET A 47 -35.64 32.17 12.28
N LEU A 48 -34.86 32.05 11.20
CA LEU A 48 -34.63 33.10 10.20
C LEU A 48 -34.07 32.42 8.94
N GLY A 49 -34.68 32.65 7.77
CA GLY A 49 -34.30 32.00 6.53
C GLY A 49 -33.99 32.99 5.42
N LYS A 50 -33.14 32.57 4.47
CA LYS A 50 -33.17 32.97 3.06
C LYS A 50 -32.29 32.07 2.19
N ASP A 51 -32.87 31.65 1.08
CA ASP A 51 -32.33 31.17 -0.19
C ASP A 51 -30.79 31.04 -0.35
N ARG A 52 -30.33 29.84 -0.75
CA ARG A 52 -30.07 29.55 -2.18
C ARG A 52 -29.83 28.06 -2.46
N ARG A 53 -29.94 27.68 -3.74
CA ARG A 53 -30.09 26.29 -4.20
C ARG A 53 -29.29 26.05 -5.50
N CYS A 54 -28.17 25.34 -5.39
CA CYS A 54 -27.47 24.65 -6.48
C CYS A 54 -27.12 23.27 -5.89
N GLN A 55 -27.64 22.11 -6.31
CA GLN A 55 -27.81 21.54 -7.65
C GLN A 55 -26.49 21.44 -8.44
N SER A 56 -26.11 20.19 -8.71
CA SER A 56 -24.89 19.75 -9.36
C SER A 56 -25.01 19.82 -10.88
N LEU A 57 -23.88 19.99 -11.57
CA LEU A 57 -23.80 20.00 -13.01
C LEU A 57 -23.95 18.58 -13.59
N SER A 58 -24.54 18.49 -14.77
CA SER A 58 -24.42 17.37 -15.71
C SER A 58 -24.53 17.92 -17.14
N PRO A 59 -23.81 17.39 -18.13
CA PRO A 59 -23.72 18.03 -19.45
C PRO A 59 -25.05 18.06 -20.20
N SER A 60 -25.30 19.16 -20.90
CA SER A 60 -26.40 19.28 -21.86
C SER A 60 -25.96 18.79 -23.23
N ASN A 61 -26.87 18.13 -23.96
CA ASN A 61 -26.85 18.10 -25.42
C ASN A 61 -28.22 18.50 -25.95
N GLN A 62 -28.24 19.23 -27.06
CA GLN A 62 -29.36 20.11 -27.41
C GLN A 62 -30.39 19.45 -28.32
N THR A 63 -31.65 19.90 -28.20
CA THR A 63 -32.75 19.60 -29.11
C THR A 63 -32.79 20.56 -30.30
N PRO A 64 -33.43 20.17 -31.41
CA PRO A 64 -34.39 21.06 -32.08
C PRO A 64 -35.85 20.64 -31.84
N LYS A 65 -36.81 21.44 -32.32
CA LYS A 65 -38.18 21.52 -31.80
C LYS A 65 -39.25 21.06 -32.79
N LYS A 66 -40.35 20.54 -32.22
CA LYS A 66 -41.75 20.63 -32.68
C LYS A 66 -42.09 20.17 -34.12
N SER A 67 -43.00 19.21 -34.17
CA SER A 67 -44.35 19.47 -34.71
C SER A 67 -45.40 18.88 -33.75
N TYR A 68 -46.63 19.37 -33.85
CA TYR A 68 -47.83 18.79 -33.22
C TYR A 68 -48.73 18.40 -34.39
N GLU A 69 -48.97 17.12 -34.60
CA GLU A 69 -50.07 16.67 -35.45
C GLU A 69 -50.81 15.51 -34.81
N HIS A 70 -52.05 15.37 -35.23
CA HIS A 70 -53.08 14.47 -34.72
C HIS A 70 -53.14 13.29 -35.69
N PHE A 71 -53.23 12.04 -35.23
CA PHE A 71 -54.29 11.07 -35.64
C PHE A 71 -54.08 9.63 -35.13
N GLU A 72 -55.23 8.98 -34.92
CA GLU A 72 -55.56 7.54 -35.04
C GLU A 72 -54.92 6.40 -34.20
N TYR A 73 -55.69 5.31 -34.16
CA TYR A 73 -55.46 4.06 -33.44
C TYR A 73 -54.71 3.05 -34.32
N ALA A 74 -53.79 2.30 -33.72
CA ALA A 74 -53.41 0.98 -34.19
C ALA A 74 -52.95 0.07 -33.03
N GLN A 75 -53.89 -0.66 -32.41
CA GLN A 75 -53.53 -1.79 -31.56
C GLN A 75 -53.30 -3.02 -32.46
N GLN A 76 -52.05 -3.40 -32.67
CA GLN A 76 -51.68 -4.72 -33.18
C GLN A 76 -51.05 -5.56 -32.05
N THR A 77 -51.91 -6.10 -31.19
CA THR A 77 -51.56 -7.23 -30.34
C THR A 77 -51.62 -8.51 -31.17
N VAL A 78 -50.49 -9.19 -31.34
CA VAL A 78 -50.44 -10.51 -31.97
C VAL A 78 -50.89 -11.55 -30.94
N SER A 79 -52.13 -12.00 -31.06
CA SER A 79 -52.72 -13.02 -30.18
C SER A 79 -52.17 -14.41 -30.46
N ALA A 80 -51.96 -15.22 -29.42
CA ALA A 80 -51.92 -16.67 -29.54
C ALA A 80 -53.33 -17.22 -29.88
N PRO A 81 -53.46 -18.37 -30.56
CA PRO A 81 -54.75 -18.87 -31.01
C PRO A 81 -55.55 -19.57 -29.90
N GLU A 82 -56.82 -19.20 -29.73
CA GLU A 82 -57.82 -20.00 -29.02
C GLU A 82 -58.50 -20.98 -29.97
N ASN A 83 -58.65 -22.25 -29.57
CA ASN A 83 -59.72 -23.12 -30.08
C ASN A 83 -59.88 -24.38 -29.22
N ILE A 84 -60.98 -24.47 -28.46
CA ILE A 84 -62.01 -25.52 -28.57
C ILE A 84 -63.16 -25.20 -27.58
N ASN A 85 -64.38 -25.60 -27.95
CA ASN A 85 -65.63 -25.09 -27.39
C ASN A 85 -66.23 -25.95 -26.25
N ASN A 86 -67.30 -25.39 -25.66
CA ASN A 86 -68.25 -25.96 -24.69
C ASN A 86 -67.82 -25.85 -23.21
N THR A 87 -68.69 -25.48 -22.27
CA THR A 87 -70.17 -25.61 -22.28
C THR A 87 -70.89 -24.32 -21.87
N LYS A 88 -72.07 -24.06 -22.45
CA LYS A 88 -72.93 -22.90 -22.12
C LYS A 88 -73.88 -23.18 -20.95
N GLN A 89 -74.41 -22.09 -20.38
CA GLN A 89 -75.59 -22.03 -19.50
C GLN A 89 -75.49 -22.76 -18.13
N PHE A 90 -75.47 -21.99 -17.04
CA PHE A 90 -76.59 -22.05 -16.09
C PHE A 90 -76.80 -20.71 -15.35
N HIS A 91 -78.07 -20.31 -15.26
CA HIS A 91 -78.69 -19.36 -14.32
C HIS A 91 -78.00 -18.02 -14.00
N ASN A 92 -78.44 -17.00 -14.73
CA ASN A 92 -78.51 -15.63 -14.24
C ASN A 92 -79.76 -15.51 -13.32
N LYS A 93 -79.60 -15.55 -11.98
CA LYS A 93 -80.70 -15.35 -11.01
C LYS A 93 -80.23 -15.18 -9.55
N PHE A 94 -79.72 -13.99 -9.21
CA PHE A 94 -79.89 -13.33 -7.90
C PHE A 94 -79.21 -11.96 -7.97
N GLN A 95 -79.99 -10.91 -8.21
CA GLN A 95 -79.50 -9.52 -8.22
C GLN A 95 -79.86 -8.84 -6.90
N GLU A 96 -79.29 -9.32 -5.80
CA GLU A 96 -79.22 -8.49 -4.59
C GLU A 96 -78.16 -7.39 -4.81
N PRO A 97 -78.33 -6.20 -4.21
CA PRO A 97 -77.25 -5.23 -4.15
C PRO A 97 -76.18 -5.75 -3.18
N GLU A 98 -75.07 -6.27 -3.72
CA GLU A 98 -73.87 -6.49 -2.91
C GLU A 98 -73.52 -5.18 -2.20
N LYS A 99 -73.70 -5.18 -0.88
CA LYS A 99 -73.17 -4.11 -0.03
C LYS A 99 -71.67 -4.16 -0.19
N ASP A 100 -71.06 -3.05 -0.64
CA ASP A 100 -69.63 -2.82 -0.49
C ASP A 100 -69.25 -3.12 0.97
N ILE A 101 -68.69 -4.31 1.22
CA ILE A 101 -68.14 -4.64 2.54
C ILE A 101 -66.94 -3.71 2.67
N PRO A 102 -66.95 -2.72 3.58
CA PRO A 102 -65.92 -1.70 3.61
C PRO A 102 -64.64 -2.34 4.13
N MET A 103 -63.85 -2.91 3.21
CA MET A 103 -62.74 -3.79 3.54
C MET A 103 -61.84 -3.05 4.54
N PRO A 104 -61.66 -3.57 5.78
CA PRO A 104 -61.17 -2.76 6.87
C PRO A 104 -59.91 -2.00 6.49
N HIS A 105 -59.84 -0.71 6.81
CA HIS A 105 -58.74 0.17 6.37
C HIS A 105 -57.35 -0.38 6.74
N CYS A 106 -57.25 -1.20 7.79
CA CYS A 106 -56.03 -1.92 8.15
C CYS A 106 -55.64 -3.05 7.17
N ILE A 107 -56.58 -3.71 6.51
CA ILE A 107 -56.34 -4.70 5.44
C ILE A 107 -55.95 -3.98 4.15
N ILE A 108 -56.69 -2.96 3.71
CA ILE A 108 -56.31 -2.14 2.54
C ILE A 108 -54.91 -1.52 2.74
N THR A 109 -54.62 -0.99 3.93
CA THR A 109 -53.27 -0.47 4.25
C THR A 109 -52.21 -1.57 4.27
N LYS A 110 -52.54 -2.80 4.70
CA LYS A 110 -51.62 -3.94 4.65
C LYS A 110 -51.36 -4.40 3.21
N THR A 111 -52.38 -4.55 2.38
CA THR A 111 -52.21 -4.98 0.97
C THR A 111 -51.49 -3.91 0.15
N MET A 112 -51.83 -2.62 0.29
CA MET A 112 -51.10 -1.52 -0.34
C MET A 112 -49.64 -1.44 0.13
N ARG A 113 -49.36 -1.68 1.42
CA ARG A 113 -47.99 -1.74 1.95
C ARG A 113 -47.21 -2.96 1.44
N ALA A 114 -47.86 -4.12 1.36
CA ALA A 114 -47.27 -5.33 0.79
C ALA A 114 -46.96 -5.16 -0.71
N LEU A 115 -47.89 -4.59 -1.47
CA LEU A 115 -47.71 -4.25 -2.89
C LEU A 115 -46.60 -3.21 -3.08
N ALA A 116 -46.49 -2.20 -2.20
CA ALA A 116 -45.37 -1.26 -2.19
C ALA A 116 -44.02 -1.89 -1.77
N THR A 117 -44.03 -3.04 -1.08
CA THR A 117 -42.82 -3.81 -0.79
C THR A 117 -42.45 -4.67 -1.99
N LYS A 118 -43.39 -5.44 -2.54
CA LYS A 118 -43.23 -6.24 -3.77
C LYS A 118 -42.83 -5.40 -4.98
N LYS A 119 -43.35 -4.18 -5.14
CA LYS A 119 -42.92 -3.23 -6.18
C LYS A 119 -41.47 -2.76 -5.99
N ARG A 120 -40.99 -2.62 -4.75
CA ARG A 120 -39.57 -2.31 -4.45
C ARG A 120 -38.67 -3.53 -4.65
N GLU A 121 -39.12 -4.73 -4.29
CA GLU A 121 -38.45 -5.99 -4.58
C GLU A 121 -38.30 -6.19 -6.10
N PHE A 122 -39.37 -6.02 -6.89
CA PHE A 122 -39.34 -6.09 -8.35
C PHE A 122 -38.38 -5.07 -8.97
N ILE A 123 -38.36 -3.81 -8.50
CA ILE A 123 -37.38 -2.81 -8.95
C ILE A 123 -35.94 -3.22 -8.57
N LYS A 124 -35.73 -3.85 -7.42
CA LYS A 124 -34.41 -4.40 -7.03
C LYS A 124 -34.00 -5.56 -7.94
N MET A 125 -34.89 -6.53 -8.18
CA MET A 125 -34.63 -7.67 -9.08
C MET A 125 -34.35 -7.19 -10.51
N LYS A 126 -35.11 -6.22 -11.04
CA LYS A 126 -34.86 -5.61 -12.35
C LYS A 126 -33.49 -4.91 -12.42
N LYS A 127 -33.06 -4.24 -11.33
CA LYS A 127 -31.70 -3.65 -11.27
C LYS A 127 -30.61 -4.72 -11.21
N ASN A 128 -30.81 -5.79 -10.44
CA ASN A 128 -29.88 -6.92 -10.39
C ASN A 128 -29.74 -7.59 -11.76
N LEU A 129 -30.86 -7.87 -12.44
CA LEU A 129 -30.86 -8.48 -13.78
C LEU A 129 -30.10 -7.62 -14.80
N ILE A 130 -30.31 -6.29 -14.80
CA ILE A 130 -29.56 -5.37 -15.67
C ILE A 130 -28.06 -5.37 -15.31
N ALA A 131 -27.70 -5.42 -14.02
CA ALA A 131 -26.30 -5.51 -13.60
C ALA A 131 -25.65 -6.85 -14.00
N GLN A 132 -26.40 -7.96 -13.96
CA GLN A 132 -25.95 -9.27 -14.42
C GLN A 132 -25.83 -9.32 -15.95
N GLN A 133 -26.74 -8.71 -16.70
CA GLN A 133 -26.65 -8.55 -18.16
C GLN A 133 -25.43 -7.72 -18.56
N ASN A 134 -25.18 -6.58 -17.91
CA ASN A 134 -23.97 -5.78 -18.14
C ASN A 134 -22.72 -6.60 -17.82
N SER A 135 -22.67 -7.27 -16.66
CA SER A 135 -21.54 -8.10 -16.26
C SER A 135 -21.26 -9.23 -17.25
N LEU A 136 -22.31 -9.86 -17.82
CA LEU A 136 -22.16 -10.89 -18.85
C LEU A 136 -21.55 -10.31 -20.14
N LEU A 137 -21.97 -9.11 -20.54
CA LEU A 137 -21.41 -8.40 -21.70
C LEU A 137 -19.95 -7.99 -21.46
N ASP A 138 -19.60 -7.53 -20.25
CA ASP A 138 -18.22 -7.22 -19.87
C ASP A 138 -17.32 -8.47 -19.93
N HIS A 139 -17.81 -9.63 -19.47
CA HIS A 139 -17.07 -10.89 -19.54
C HIS A 139 -16.96 -11.42 -20.97
N TYR A 140 -18.02 -11.30 -21.80
CA TYR A 140 -17.98 -11.69 -23.21
C TYR A 140 -17.00 -10.81 -24.01
N ALA A 141 -16.99 -9.49 -23.77
CA ALA A 141 -16.03 -8.58 -24.38
C ALA A 141 -14.57 -8.91 -23.97
N ALA A 142 -14.34 -9.25 -22.70
CA ALA A 142 -13.03 -9.71 -22.23
C ALA A 142 -12.63 -11.07 -22.84
N LEU A 143 -13.59 -11.95 -23.10
CA LEU A 143 -13.33 -13.25 -23.76
C LEU A 143 -13.00 -13.05 -25.25
N LYS A 144 -13.69 -12.15 -25.95
CA LYS A 144 -13.37 -11.76 -27.35
C LYS A 144 -12.01 -11.08 -27.48
N ASP A 145 -11.63 -10.20 -26.55
CA ASP A 145 -10.27 -9.64 -26.48
C ASP A 145 -9.24 -10.77 -26.29
N LEU A 146 -9.53 -11.77 -25.44
CA LEU A 146 -8.67 -12.93 -25.23
C LEU A 146 -8.53 -13.82 -26.49
N GLU A 147 -9.62 -14.09 -27.21
CA GLU A 147 -9.60 -14.82 -28.50
C GLU A 147 -8.75 -14.11 -29.54
N SER A 148 -8.93 -12.79 -29.68
CA SER A 148 -8.17 -11.96 -30.62
C SER A 148 -6.67 -11.97 -30.36
N ARG A 149 -6.27 -12.07 -29.07
CA ARG A 149 -4.87 -12.22 -28.63
C ARG A 149 -4.35 -13.64 -28.76
N ALA A 150 -5.22 -14.64 -28.73
CA ALA A 150 -4.89 -16.05 -28.92
C ALA A 150 -4.78 -16.43 -30.41
N GLY A 151 -5.28 -15.59 -31.32
CA GLY A 151 -5.27 -15.86 -32.77
C GLY A 151 -6.36 -16.84 -33.21
N ILE A 152 -7.43 -16.99 -32.43
CA ILE A 152 -8.59 -17.82 -32.75
C ILE A 152 -9.50 -17.07 -33.73
N ALA A 153 -10.17 -17.78 -34.64
CA ALA A 153 -11.07 -17.17 -35.62
C ALA A 153 -12.35 -16.63 -34.95
N ASP A 154 -12.90 -15.53 -35.46
CA ASP A 154 -13.90 -14.73 -34.74
C ASP A 154 -15.31 -15.41 -34.64
N ASP A 155 -15.53 -16.51 -35.37
CA ASP A 155 -16.84 -17.18 -35.47
C ASP A 155 -17.15 -18.17 -34.33
N ASP A 156 -16.16 -18.72 -33.63
CA ASP A 156 -16.35 -19.87 -32.71
C ASP A 156 -17.21 -19.56 -31.46
N LEU A 157 -17.30 -18.28 -31.05
CA LEU A 157 -17.93 -17.87 -29.78
C LEU A 157 -19.43 -17.54 -29.88
N GLY A 158 -19.93 -17.23 -31.08
CA GLY A 158 -21.35 -16.97 -31.37
C GLY A 158 -21.94 -15.61 -30.90
N ASP A 159 -22.95 -15.13 -31.63
CA ASP A 159 -23.60 -13.82 -31.40
C ASP A 159 -24.45 -13.75 -30.11
N ILE A 160 -24.07 -12.89 -29.15
CA ILE A 160 -24.96 -12.49 -28.05
C ILE A 160 -26.02 -11.49 -28.51
N ARG A 161 -27.29 -11.93 -28.57
CA ARG A 161 -28.45 -11.06 -28.85
C ARG A 161 -29.09 -10.52 -27.56
N ILE A 162 -29.03 -9.20 -27.37
CA ILE A 162 -29.65 -8.53 -26.21
C ILE A 162 -31.16 -8.37 -26.43
N LEU A 163 -31.99 -9.13 -25.72
CA LEU A 163 -33.44 -8.99 -25.74
C LEU A 163 -33.92 -7.77 -24.92
N SER A 164 -34.54 -6.80 -25.59
CA SER A 164 -35.10 -5.61 -24.96
C SER A 164 -36.45 -5.88 -24.26
N VAL A 165 -36.40 -6.25 -22.99
CA VAL A 165 -37.56 -6.40 -22.07
C VAL A 165 -38.21 -5.05 -21.68
N LYS A 166 -38.17 -4.05 -22.58
CA LYS A 166 -38.65 -2.67 -22.36
C LYS A 166 -40.03 -2.45 -23.00
N GLY A 167 -41.05 -3.07 -22.42
CA GLY A 167 -42.45 -2.97 -22.86
C GLY A 167 -43.32 -4.17 -22.48
N TRP A 168 -42.67 -5.28 -22.10
CA TRP A 168 -43.30 -6.53 -21.68
C TRP A 168 -44.16 -6.34 -20.42
N ALA A 169 -45.27 -7.06 -20.33
CA ALA A 169 -46.13 -7.02 -19.16
C ALA A 169 -45.46 -7.68 -17.94
N ALA A 170 -45.96 -7.35 -16.75
CA ALA A 170 -45.44 -7.93 -15.50
C ALA A 170 -45.69 -9.45 -15.41
N HIS A 171 -46.61 -10.01 -16.21
CA HIS A 171 -46.86 -11.44 -16.31
C HIS A 171 -45.77 -12.12 -17.15
N ASP A 172 -45.48 -11.61 -18.35
CA ASP A 172 -44.44 -12.12 -19.26
C ASP A 172 -43.05 -12.08 -18.59
N LEU A 173 -42.78 -11.01 -17.84
CA LEU A 173 -41.58 -10.86 -17.01
C LEU A 173 -41.55 -11.78 -15.77
N LEU A 174 -42.69 -12.35 -15.37
CA LEU A 174 -42.75 -13.41 -14.36
C LEU A 174 -42.60 -14.79 -15.00
N LEU A 175 -43.03 -15.01 -16.24
CA LEU A 175 -42.77 -16.26 -16.97
C LEU A 175 -41.26 -16.46 -17.22
N LEU A 176 -40.53 -15.40 -17.57
CA LEU A 176 -39.06 -15.40 -17.67
C LEU A 176 -38.30 -15.58 -16.35
N VAL A 177 -38.97 -15.59 -15.19
CA VAL A 177 -38.34 -15.55 -13.85
C VAL A 177 -38.95 -16.62 -12.91
N ARG A 178 -39.72 -17.56 -13.45
CA ARG A 178 -40.35 -18.65 -12.69
C ARG A 178 -40.05 -20.02 -13.30
N ASP A 179 -38.93 -20.58 -12.86
CA ASP A 179 -38.62 -22.00 -13.02
C ASP A 179 -39.71 -22.91 -12.41
N ASP A 180 -40.61 -22.36 -11.58
CA ASP A 180 -41.74 -23.01 -10.90
C ASP A 180 -42.70 -23.82 -11.80
N LEU A 181 -42.75 -23.58 -13.12
CA LEU A 181 -43.84 -24.03 -14.00
C LEU A 181 -43.44 -24.88 -15.20
N GLU A 182 -42.15 -24.97 -15.54
CA GLU A 182 -41.69 -26.04 -16.43
C GLU A 182 -41.44 -27.31 -15.60
N MET A 183 -42.34 -28.28 -15.69
CA MET A 183 -41.96 -29.65 -15.35
C MET A 183 -40.88 -30.09 -16.34
N PRO A 184 -39.66 -30.46 -15.88
CA PRO A 184 -38.58 -30.84 -16.78
C PRO A 184 -38.87 -32.22 -17.37
N MET A 185 -39.58 -32.25 -18.51
CA MET A 185 -39.80 -33.46 -19.31
C MET A 185 -38.47 -34.06 -19.81
N ASN A 186 -37.41 -33.25 -19.89
CA ASN A 186 -36.06 -33.67 -20.25
C ASN A 186 -35.23 -33.95 -18.97
N SER A 187 -35.48 -35.08 -18.32
CA SER A 187 -34.75 -35.50 -17.11
C SER A 187 -33.25 -35.73 -17.34
N GLU A 188 -32.82 -35.93 -18.59
CA GLU A 188 -31.45 -36.32 -18.97
C GLU A 188 -30.40 -35.23 -18.69
N ILE A 189 -30.75 -33.95 -18.81
CA ILE A 189 -29.81 -32.84 -18.53
C ILE A 189 -29.40 -32.83 -17.04
N SER A 190 -30.22 -33.39 -16.14
CA SER A 190 -29.93 -33.44 -14.70
C SER A 190 -28.81 -34.40 -14.29
N GLY A 191 -28.29 -35.23 -15.22
CA GLY A 191 -27.19 -36.16 -14.97
C GLY A 191 -25.78 -35.64 -15.30
N ILE A 192 -25.67 -34.58 -16.12
CA ILE A 192 -24.38 -34.15 -16.71
C ILE A 192 -23.56 -33.27 -15.75
N PHE A 193 -24.19 -32.55 -14.84
CA PHE A 193 -23.53 -31.85 -13.73
C PHE A 193 -24.07 -32.39 -12.41
N GLY A 194 -23.18 -32.87 -11.54
CA GLY A 194 -23.54 -33.52 -10.28
C GLY A 194 -22.33 -33.69 -9.35
N PRO A 195 -22.52 -34.29 -8.15
CA PRO A 195 -21.44 -34.50 -7.18
C PRO A 195 -20.23 -35.27 -7.77
N GLN A 196 -20.47 -36.22 -8.67
CA GLN A 196 -19.41 -36.95 -9.38
C GLN A 196 -18.54 -36.01 -10.23
N VAL A 197 -19.13 -35.03 -10.91
CA VAL A 197 -18.40 -34.06 -11.74
C VAL A 197 -17.65 -33.05 -10.87
N LEU A 198 -18.24 -32.64 -9.74
CA LEU A 198 -17.53 -31.84 -8.73
C LEU A 198 -16.31 -32.58 -8.16
N GLN A 199 -16.46 -33.88 -7.89
CA GLN A 199 -15.38 -34.77 -7.43
C GLN A 199 -14.33 -35.01 -8.53
N GLN A 200 -14.73 -35.15 -9.79
CA GLN A 200 -13.85 -35.31 -10.95
C GLN A 200 -13.04 -34.04 -11.23
N LEU A 201 -13.68 -32.86 -11.20
CA LEU A 201 -13.01 -31.56 -11.28
C LEU A 201 -12.04 -31.37 -10.13
N GLN A 202 -12.42 -31.72 -8.90
CA GLN A 202 -11.51 -31.67 -7.75
C GLN A 202 -10.32 -32.63 -7.90
N ALA A 203 -10.53 -33.83 -8.46
CA ALA A 203 -9.46 -34.79 -8.75
C ALA A 203 -8.53 -34.34 -9.91
N GLN A 204 -9.05 -33.63 -10.91
CA GLN A 204 -8.28 -33.11 -12.04
C GLN A 204 -7.54 -31.80 -11.73
N LEU A 205 -8.08 -30.94 -10.86
CA LEU A 205 -7.49 -29.64 -10.54
C LEU A 205 -6.51 -29.70 -9.36
N ASN A 206 -6.72 -30.58 -8.37
CA ASN A 206 -5.82 -30.69 -7.21
C ASN A 206 -4.34 -31.00 -7.52
N PRO A 207 -3.98 -31.79 -8.56
CA PRO A 207 -2.58 -32.06 -8.91
C PRO A 207 -1.85 -30.85 -9.50
N ILE A 208 -2.56 -29.95 -10.19
CA ILE A 208 -1.94 -28.88 -10.99
C ILE A 208 -0.97 -27.98 -10.19
N PRO A 209 -1.28 -27.54 -8.94
CA PRO A 209 -0.31 -26.82 -8.12
C PRO A 209 0.97 -27.62 -7.77
N GLU A 210 0.89 -28.94 -7.65
CA GLU A 210 2.04 -29.80 -7.36
C GLU A 210 2.85 -30.11 -8.63
N GLU A 211 2.18 -30.27 -9.77
CA GLU A 211 2.83 -30.35 -11.10
C GLU A 211 3.60 -29.06 -11.43
N VAL A 212 3.03 -27.89 -11.14
CA VAL A 212 3.69 -26.59 -11.29
C VAL A 212 4.89 -26.44 -10.34
N LEU A 213 4.81 -26.97 -9.11
CA LEU A 213 5.96 -27.01 -8.19
C LEU A 213 7.04 -27.99 -8.67
N GLY A 214 6.67 -29.15 -9.22
CA GLY A 214 7.61 -30.12 -9.79
C GLY A 214 8.35 -29.58 -11.00
N MET A 215 7.62 -29.03 -11.97
CA MET A 215 8.20 -28.35 -13.14
C MET A 215 9.06 -27.14 -12.72
N GLY A 216 8.63 -26.40 -11.71
CA GLY A 216 9.40 -25.33 -11.09
C GLY A 216 10.72 -25.82 -10.49
N ALA A 217 10.70 -26.94 -9.76
CA ALA A 217 11.89 -27.56 -9.19
C ALA A 217 12.87 -28.06 -10.27
N GLU A 218 12.38 -28.63 -11.38
CA GLU A 218 13.21 -28.99 -12.53
C GLU A 218 13.88 -27.78 -13.18
N ILE A 219 13.12 -26.70 -13.42
CA ILE A 219 13.65 -25.46 -14.01
C ILE A 219 14.70 -24.84 -13.07
N MET A 220 14.45 -24.85 -11.76
CA MET A 220 15.39 -24.38 -10.75
C MET A 220 16.66 -25.24 -10.68
N ALA A 221 16.55 -26.57 -10.76
CA ALA A 221 17.69 -27.47 -10.83
C ALA A 221 18.56 -27.18 -12.07
N ARG A 222 17.95 -27.12 -13.26
CA ARG A 222 18.65 -26.78 -14.52
C ARG A 222 19.29 -25.37 -14.48
N ARG A 223 18.65 -24.40 -13.82
CA ARG A 223 19.25 -23.06 -13.59
C ARG A 223 20.47 -23.14 -12.67
N ILE A 224 20.42 -23.92 -11.58
CA ILE A 224 21.54 -24.13 -10.66
C ILE A 224 22.70 -24.83 -11.37
N GLU A 225 22.43 -25.86 -12.18
CA GLU A 225 23.41 -26.54 -13.02
C GLU A 225 24.09 -25.58 -14.01
N LEU A 226 23.29 -24.79 -14.76
CA LEU A 226 23.79 -23.83 -15.73
C LEU A 226 24.61 -22.71 -15.06
N LEU A 227 24.16 -22.19 -13.91
CA LEU A 227 24.94 -21.25 -13.10
C LEU A 227 26.23 -21.89 -12.58
N SER A 228 26.23 -23.17 -12.19
CA SER A 228 27.45 -23.87 -11.78
C SER A 228 28.47 -24.01 -12.93
N LEU A 229 27.98 -24.23 -14.16
CA LEU A 229 28.81 -24.33 -15.36
C LEU A 229 29.39 -22.97 -15.77
N LEU A 230 28.60 -21.88 -15.67
CA LEU A 230 29.09 -20.50 -15.84
C LEU A 230 30.12 -20.14 -14.77
N ARG A 231 29.84 -20.45 -13.49
CA ARG A 231 30.75 -20.30 -12.35
C ARG A 231 32.06 -21.05 -12.57
N TYR A 232 32.02 -22.25 -13.13
CA TYR A 232 33.21 -23.03 -13.46
C TYR A 232 34.02 -22.41 -14.61
N LYS A 233 33.38 -21.97 -15.70
CA LYS A 233 34.08 -21.33 -16.83
C LYS A 233 34.76 -20.02 -16.43
N HIS A 234 34.04 -19.08 -15.79
CA HIS A 234 34.62 -17.80 -15.36
C HIS A 234 35.66 -17.93 -14.24
N ARG A 235 35.66 -19.03 -13.47
CA ARG A 235 36.72 -19.31 -12.48
C ARG A 235 38.07 -19.63 -13.13
N ASN A 236 38.06 -20.17 -14.35
CA ASN A 236 39.25 -20.40 -15.16
C ASN A 236 39.60 -19.14 -15.97
N ASP A 237 38.59 -18.44 -16.49
CA ASP A 237 38.74 -17.18 -17.25
C ASP A 237 38.82 -15.95 -16.32
N ARG A 238 39.86 -15.91 -15.49
CA ARG A 238 40.09 -14.83 -14.50
C ARG A 238 40.39 -13.45 -15.10
N GLY A 239 40.50 -13.34 -16.43
CA GLY A 239 40.74 -12.07 -17.13
C GLY A 239 39.49 -11.23 -17.38
N THR A 240 38.28 -11.79 -17.26
CA THR A 240 37.04 -11.06 -17.60
C THR A 240 36.49 -10.15 -16.49
N TYR A 241 37.08 -10.14 -15.30
CA TYR A 241 36.65 -9.31 -14.15
C TYR A 241 37.87 -8.56 -13.59
N LEU A 242 37.74 -7.25 -13.40
CA LEU A 242 38.85 -6.39 -12.97
C LEU A 242 39.20 -6.63 -11.50
N THR A 243 38.22 -7.02 -10.69
CA THR A 243 38.43 -7.35 -9.27
C THR A 243 37.72 -8.65 -8.83
N ASN A 244 38.28 -9.27 -7.78
CA ASN A 244 37.61 -10.32 -7.01
C ASN A 244 36.32 -9.84 -6.32
N LEU A 245 36.05 -8.52 -6.28
CA LEU A 245 34.87 -7.94 -5.66
C LEU A 245 33.68 -7.96 -6.64
N GLU A 246 33.87 -7.55 -7.89
CA GLU A 246 32.88 -7.68 -8.97
C GLU A 246 32.41 -9.14 -9.11
N TRP A 247 33.35 -10.08 -9.13
CA TRP A 247 33.02 -11.50 -9.22
C TRP A 247 32.15 -11.98 -8.05
N LYS A 248 32.37 -11.47 -6.83
CA LYS A 248 31.52 -11.79 -5.67
C LYS A 248 30.14 -11.12 -5.77
N ALA A 249 30.10 -9.83 -6.15
CA ALA A 249 28.86 -9.08 -6.31
C ALA A 249 27.93 -9.73 -7.35
N LYS A 250 28.47 -10.08 -8.52
CA LYS A 250 27.70 -10.73 -9.60
C LYS A 250 27.27 -12.16 -9.28
N ASN A 251 28.01 -12.88 -8.43
CA ASN A 251 27.53 -14.17 -7.92
C ASN A 251 26.37 -14.00 -6.93
N LEU A 252 26.43 -13.00 -6.05
CA LEU A 252 25.34 -12.67 -5.13
C LEU A 252 24.09 -12.20 -5.89
N GLU A 253 24.26 -11.45 -6.98
CA GLU A 253 23.19 -11.08 -7.92
C GLU A 253 22.51 -12.33 -8.52
N PHE A 254 23.28 -13.28 -9.08
CA PHE A 254 22.72 -14.53 -9.60
C PHE A 254 22.01 -15.38 -8.53
N ASP A 255 22.50 -15.42 -7.29
CA ASP A 255 21.83 -16.13 -6.20
C ASP A 255 20.53 -15.42 -5.77
N ASN A 256 20.53 -14.07 -5.69
CA ASN A 256 19.34 -13.25 -5.40
C ASN A 256 18.26 -13.41 -6.48
N GLU A 257 18.61 -13.35 -7.77
CA GLU A 257 17.67 -13.65 -8.88
C GLU A 257 17.07 -15.05 -8.74
N THR A 258 17.90 -16.03 -8.37
CA THR A 258 17.48 -17.43 -8.25
C THR A 258 16.51 -17.60 -7.08
N GLU A 259 16.75 -16.93 -5.94
CA GLU A 259 15.79 -16.90 -4.84
C GLU A 259 14.49 -16.18 -5.20
N GLN A 260 14.57 -15.07 -5.95
CA GLN A 260 13.39 -14.34 -6.44
C GLN A 260 12.53 -15.21 -7.38
N LEU A 261 13.15 -15.93 -8.32
CA LEU A 261 12.45 -16.88 -9.19
C LEU A 261 11.80 -18.02 -8.38
N HIS A 262 12.50 -18.57 -7.39
CA HIS A 262 11.93 -19.59 -6.50
C HIS A 262 10.68 -19.08 -5.75
N ARG A 263 10.74 -17.86 -5.19
CA ARG A 263 9.59 -17.21 -4.54
C ARG A 263 8.44 -16.96 -5.52
N MET A 264 8.73 -16.58 -6.78
CA MET A 264 7.71 -16.40 -7.81
C MET A 264 7.01 -17.72 -8.18
N VAL A 265 7.77 -18.81 -8.40
CA VAL A 265 7.24 -20.15 -8.69
C VAL A 265 6.32 -20.64 -7.56
N ALA A 266 6.78 -20.54 -6.30
CA ALA A 266 5.99 -20.92 -5.14
C ALA A 266 4.70 -20.08 -5.04
N GLY A 267 4.81 -18.75 -5.21
CA GLY A 267 3.66 -17.85 -5.19
C GLY A 267 2.65 -18.12 -6.32
N THR A 268 3.10 -18.54 -7.51
CA THR A 268 2.22 -18.97 -8.60
C THR A 268 1.44 -20.24 -8.24
N ALA A 269 2.10 -21.23 -7.64
CA ALA A 269 1.45 -22.46 -7.19
C ALA A 269 0.44 -22.23 -6.06
N GLU A 270 0.76 -21.38 -5.07
CA GLU A 270 -0.19 -20.97 -4.03
C GLU A 270 -1.38 -20.19 -4.60
N ASN A 271 -1.15 -19.30 -5.57
CA ASN A 271 -2.20 -18.53 -6.25
C ASN A 271 -3.15 -19.45 -7.04
N LEU A 272 -2.60 -20.45 -7.75
CA LEU A 272 -3.37 -21.50 -8.42
C LEU A 272 -4.20 -22.30 -7.43
N LYS A 273 -3.59 -22.78 -6.34
CA LYS A 273 -4.28 -23.54 -5.28
C LYS A 273 -5.42 -22.74 -4.64
N ALA A 274 -5.21 -21.44 -4.39
CA ALA A 274 -6.24 -20.54 -3.88
C ALA A 274 -7.40 -20.34 -4.88
N LYS A 275 -7.10 -20.14 -6.18
CA LYS A 275 -8.11 -20.03 -7.25
C LYS A 275 -8.91 -21.31 -7.43
N ILE A 276 -8.24 -22.47 -7.46
CA ILE A 276 -8.87 -23.79 -7.58
C ILE A 276 -9.83 -24.04 -6.41
N ASN A 277 -9.40 -23.79 -5.17
CA ASN A 277 -10.27 -23.89 -4.00
C ASN A 277 -11.47 -22.93 -4.10
N TYR A 278 -11.25 -21.67 -4.49
CA TYR A 278 -12.33 -20.69 -4.65
C TYR A 278 -13.35 -21.11 -5.72
N SER A 279 -12.89 -21.58 -6.89
CA SER A 279 -13.77 -22.07 -7.95
C SER A 279 -14.55 -23.33 -7.54
N ILE A 280 -13.91 -24.25 -6.82
CA ILE A 280 -14.56 -25.45 -6.26
C ILE A 280 -15.61 -25.07 -5.20
N ASP A 281 -15.31 -24.12 -4.32
CA ASP A 281 -16.26 -23.64 -3.31
C ASP A 281 -17.42 -22.84 -3.91
N LEU A 282 -17.16 -22.02 -4.94
CA LEU A 282 -18.22 -21.35 -5.71
C LEU A 282 -19.15 -22.38 -6.38
N ALA A 283 -18.58 -23.45 -6.95
CA ALA A 283 -19.33 -24.54 -7.57
C ALA A 283 -20.16 -25.37 -6.58
N LYS A 284 -19.83 -25.37 -5.27
CA LYS A 284 -20.63 -26.04 -4.22
C LYS A 284 -21.92 -25.29 -3.85
N ILE A 285 -21.97 -23.96 -4.04
CA ILE A 285 -23.07 -23.12 -3.52
C ILE A 285 -24.47 -23.61 -3.96
N PRO A 286 -24.74 -23.95 -5.24
CA PRO A 286 -26.06 -24.42 -5.67
C PRO A 286 -26.51 -25.74 -5.03
N TRP A 287 -25.56 -26.61 -4.64
CA TRP A 287 -25.83 -27.95 -4.10
C TRP A 287 -26.25 -27.91 -2.63
N ILE A 288 -25.65 -27.01 -1.85
CA ILE A 288 -25.95 -26.83 -0.43
C ILE A 288 -27.40 -26.36 -0.24
N ASP A 289 -27.87 -25.44 -1.09
CA ASP A 289 -29.29 -25.05 -1.09
C ASP A 289 -30.20 -26.15 -1.65
N ARG A 290 -29.78 -26.93 -2.67
CA ARG A 290 -30.55 -28.08 -3.16
C ARG A 290 -30.80 -29.12 -2.06
N GLU A 291 -29.79 -29.49 -1.28
CA GLU A 291 -29.97 -30.36 -0.10
C GLU A 291 -30.88 -29.74 0.97
N SER A 292 -30.71 -28.45 1.26
CA SER A 292 -31.54 -27.69 2.20
C SER A 292 -33.01 -27.67 1.79
N ILE A 293 -33.28 -27.63 0.48
CA ILE A 293 -34.62 -27.67 -0.12
C ILE A 293 -35.21 -29.09 -0.08
N VAL A 294 -34.45 -30.13 -0.46
CA VAL A 294 -34.90 -31.54 -0.35
C VAL A 294 -35.28 -31.86 1.10
N LYS A 295 -34.41 -31.52 2.06
CA LYS A 295 -34.66 -31.70 3.50
C LYS A 295 -35.80 -30.82 4.05
N LYS A 296 -36.38 -29.89 3.27
CA LYS A 296 -37.65 -29.19 3.59
C LYS A 296 -38.84 -29.89 2.95
N ILE A 297 -38.73 -30.30 1.68
CA ILE A 297 -39.78 -31.04 0.95
C ILE A 297 -40.14 -32.33 1.69
N GLU A 298 -39.15 -33.12 2.13
CA GLU A 298 -39.36 -34.34 2.93
C GLU A 298 -40.10 -34.08 4.26
N ARG A 299 -39.92 -32.89 4.86
CA ARG A 299 -40.64 -32.50 6.10
C ARG A 299 -42.10 -32.15 5.79
N ILE A 300 -42.33 -31.36 4.75
CA ILE A 300 -43.68 -30.96 4.32
C ILE A 300 -44.50 -32.19 3.89
N GLN A 301 -43.87 -33.17 3.22
CA GLN A 301 -44.51 -34.44 2.88
C GLN A 301 -44.92 -35.24 4.13
N LYS A 302 -44.09 -35.28 5.18
CA LYS A 302 -44.41 -35.93 6.46
C LYS A 302 -45.51 -35.20 7.23
N GLU A 303 -45.54 -33.87 7.19
CA GLU A 303 -46.62 -33.07 7.79
C GLU A 303 -47.96 -33.28 7.07
N ASN A 304 -47.98 -33.32 5.73
CA ASN A 304 -49.19 -33.60 4.95
C ASN A 304 -49.77 -35.00 5.26
N ALA A 305 -48.93 -36.03 5.38
CA ALA A 305 -49.38 -37.38 5.74
C ALA A 305 -50.04 -37.43 7.14
N LEU A 306 -49.50 -36.69 8.11
CA LEU A 306 -50.06 -36.57 9.46
C LEU A 306 -51.36 -35.75 9.51
N LEU A 307 -51.55 -34.80 8.59
CA LEU A 307 -52.79 -34.05 8.47
C LEU A 307 -53.90 -34.90 7.82
N GLN A 308 -53.56 -35.71 6.80
CA GLN A 308 -54.51 -36.61 6.15
C GLN A 308 -55.11 -37.61 7.15
N HIS A 309 -54.27 -38.28 7.94
CA HIS A 309 -54.71 -39.24 8.97
C HIS A 309 -55.70 -38.63 9.99
N LYS A 310 -55.54 -37.34 10.32
CA LYS A 310 -56.45 -36.64 11.25
C LYS A 310 -57.82 -36.32 10.65
N ILE A 311 -57.93 -36.21 9.33
CA ILE A 311 -59.21 -36.02 8.65
C ILE A 311 -60.01 -37.33 8.68
N ASP A 312 -59.34 -38.46 8.43
CA ASP A 312 -59.97 -39.79 8.45
C ASP A 312 -60.46 -40.21 9.86
N GLU A 313 -59.77 -39.78 10.92
CA GLU A 313 -60.20 -39.99 12.32
C GLU A 313 -61.47 -39.20 12.71
N ILE A 314 -61.72 -38.05 12.08
CA ILE A 314 -62.88 -37.20 12.38
C ILE A 314 -64.13 -37.79 11.71
N ASN A 315 -64.03 -38.20 10.44
CA ASN A 315 -65.14 -38.74 9.67
C ASN A 315 -65.73 -40.04 10.27
N LYS A 316 -64.94 -40.82 11.02
CA LYS A 316 -65.38 -42.08 11.65
C LYS A 316 -66.24 -41.92 12.92
N LYS A 317 -66.43 -40.70 13.46
CA LYS A 317 -67.07 -40.49 14.78
C LYS A 317 -68.50 -39.92 14.74
N GLY A 318 -69.12 -39.87 13.56
CA GLY A 318 -70.40 -39.15 13.37
C GLY A 318 -71.64 -40.00 13.06
N ASN A 319 -71.62 -41.33 13.19
CA ASN A 319 -72.56 -42.20 12.45
C ASN A 319 -73.37 -43.23 13.26
N ASP A 320 -73.17 -43.40 14.57
CA ASP A 320 -73.75 -44.54 15.34
C ASP A 320 -74.46 -44.17 16.66
N GLU A 321 -75.56 -43.40 16.61
CA GLU A 321 -76.56 -43.36 17.70
C GLU A 321 -78.00 -43.15 17.16
N ASN A 322 -78.85 -44.19 17.24
CA ASN A 322 -80.32 -44.13 17.48
C ASN A 322 -81.04 -45.47 17.17
N LYS A 323 -81.84 -45.97 18.11
CA LYS A 323 -83.09 -46.74 17.86
C LYS A 323 -83.92 -46.95 19.13
N GLU A 324 -85.24 -47.02 18.96
CA GLU A 324 -86.27 -46.98 20.02
C GLU A 324 -86.89 -48.37 20.30
N VAL A 325 -87.63 -48.50 21.40
CA VAL A 325 -88.58 -49.61 21.66
C VAL A 325 -89.80 -49.06 22.43
N GLU A 326 -91.02 -49.40 22.01
CA GLU A 326 -92.29 -49.04 22.67
C GLU A 326 -92.94 -50.23 23.43
N PRO A 327 -93.90 -49.98 24.35
CA PRO A 327 -94.53 -50.99 25.22
C PRO A 327 -95.90 -51.50 24.69
N ASN A 328 -96.46 -52.52 25.35
CA ASN A 328 -97.88 -52.90 25.23
C ASN A 328 -98.34 -53.73 26.48
N ASP A 329 -99.65 -53.82 26.75
CA ASP A 329 -100.23 -54.65 27.84
C ASP A 329 -101.37 -55.55 27.26
N HIS A 330 -102.60 -55.77 27.76
CA HIS A 330 -103.39 -55.30 28.91
C HIS A 330 -104.51 -56.32 29.22
N ASN A 331 -104.75 -56.69 30.49
CA ASN A 331 -105.96 -57.45 30.86
C ASN A 331 -106.32 -57.40 32.36
N ASP A 332 -107.63 -57.39 32.66
CA ASP A 332 -108.17 -56.83 33.91
C ASP A 332 -108.80 -57.84 34.90
N TYR A 333 -109.29 -57.34 36.04
CA TYR A 333 -109.96 -58.07 37.16
C TYR A 333 -109.13 -59.08 37.96
N GLN A 334 -108.31 -59.94 37.34
CA GLN A 334 -107.12 -60.42 38.06
C GLN A 334 -106.21 -59.22 38.38
N SER A 335 -106.28 -58.16 37.54
CA SER A 335 -105.52 -56.93 37.74
C SER A 335 -105.84 -56.25 39.07
N VAL A 336 -107.08 -55.99 39.51
CA VAL A 336 -107.30 -55.20 40.75
C VAL A 336 -106.58 -55.76 42.01
N CYS A 337 -106.57 -57.08 42.21
CA CYS A 337 -105.78 -57.70 43.29
C CYS A 337 -104.28 -57.74 42.97
N ASN A 338 -103.93 -58.05 41.72
CA ASN A 338 -102.56 -57.91 41.25
C ASN A 338 -102.11 -56.44 41.18
N GLU A 339 -102.98 -55.44 41.35
CA GLU A 339 -102.72 -54.00 41.28
C GLU A 339 -102.49 -53.48 42.67
N LEU A 340 -103.21 -53.96 43.69
CA LEU A 340 -102.76 -53.74 45.06
C LEU A 340 -101.38 -54.40 45.30
N ALA A 341 -101.08 -55.50 44.62
CA ALA A 341 -99.76 -56.13 44.64
C ALA A 341 -98.73 -55.40 43.74
N LYS A 342 -99.08 -55.02 42.50
CA LYS A 342 -98.25 -54.23 41.57
C LYS A 342 -98.05 -52.81 42.08
N GLU A 343 -98.94 -52.21 42.87
CA GLU A 343 -98.80 -50.85 43.41
C GLU A 343 -97.93 -50.87 44.67
N ARG A 344 -97.99 -51.94 45.47
CA ARG A 344 -96.98 -52.19 46.51
C ARG A 344 -95.61 -52.51 45.88
N ALA A 345 -95.55 -53.37 44.88
CA ALA A 345 -94.31 -53.68 44.17
C ALA A 345 -93.78 -52.47 43.38
N ALA A 346 -94.65 -51.64 42.81
CA ALA A 346 -94.29 -50.38 42.15
C ALA A 346 -93.94 -49.29 43.16
N ARG A 347 -94.48 -49.28 44.38
CA ARG A 347 -94.01 -48.41 45.47
C ARG A 347 -92.63 -48.84 45.95
N GLU A 348 -92.38 -50.14 46.09
CA GLU A 348 -91.07 -50.67 46.48
C GLU A 348 -90.05 -50.43 45.36
N SER A 349 -90.38 -50.70 44.09
CA SER A 349 -89.48 -50.43 42.95
C SER A 349 -89.38 -48.94 42.63
N LEU A 350 -90.39 -48.10 42.87
CA LEU A 350 -90.28 -46.64 42.78
C LEU A 350 -89.40 -46.10 43.91
N LYS A 351 -89.45 -46.69 45.10
CA LYS A 351 -88.55 -46.40 46.22
C LYS A 351 -87.11 -46.84 45.92
N GLU A 352 -86.91 -47.97 45.24
CA GLU A 352 -85.61 -48.39 44.71
C GLU A 352 -85.12 -47.45 43.59
N VAL A 353 -85.98 -47.06 42.64
CA VAL A 353 -85.68 -46.08 41.57
C VAL A 353 -85.37 -44.70 42.14
N VAL A 354 -86.09 -44.25 43.18
CA VAL A 354 -85.79 -43.01 43.91
C VAL A 354 -84.49 -43.15 44.67
N SER A 355 -84.20 -44.27 45.34
CA SER A 355 -82.92 -44.49 46.02
C SER A 355 -81.74 -44.54 45.04
N ALA A 356 -81.94 -45.15 43.86
CA ALA A 356 -80.99 -45.17 42.76
C ALA A 356 -80.79 -43.76 42.17
N ALA A 357 -81.86 -42.99 41.96
CA ALA A 357 -81.81 -41.60 41.52
C ALA A 357 -81.11 -40.69 42.55
N GLU A 358 -81.38 -40.86 43.85
CA GLU A 358 -80.65 -40.19 44.92
C GLU A 358 -79.17 -40.60 44.98
N SER A 359 -78.85 -41.86 44.67
CA SER A 359 -77.47 -42.35 44.56
C SER A 359 -76.76 -41.71 43.36
N MET A 360 -77.40 -41.68 42.19
CA MET A 360 -76.91 -40.98 41.01
C MET A 360 -76.79 -39.47 41.24
N LEU A 361 -77.71 -38.84 41.97
CA LEU A 361 -77.62 -37.43 42.37
C LEU A 361 -76.48 -37.19 43.37
N ARG A 362 -76.21 -38.11 44.30
CA ARG A 362 -75.03 -38.06 45.19
C ARG A 362 -73.73 -38.17 44.37
N VAL A 363 -73.65 -39.10 43.42
CA VAL A 363 -72.51 -39.25 42.51
C VAL A 363 -72.34 -38.01 41.62
N ALA A 364 -73.43 -37.46 41.06
CA ALA A 364 -73.41 -36.27 40.23
C ALA A 364 -72.98 -35.02 41.02
N ARG A 365 -73.48 -34.82 42.25
CA ARG A 365 -73.05 -33.73 43.15
C ARG A 365 -71.57 -33.86 43.52
N ALA A 366 -71.09 -35.07 43.86
CA ALA A 366 -69.67 -35.31 44.08
C ALA A 366 -68.83 -35.03 42.82
N LYS A 367 -69.31 -35.45 41.65
CA LYS A 367 -68.65 -35.20 40.36
C LYS A 367 -68.56 -33.70 40.05
N ILE A 368 -69.64 -32.93 40.27
CA ILE A 368 -69.65 -31.47 40.14
C ILE A 368 -68.56 -30.85 41.03
N VAL A 369 -68.50 -31.19 42.32
CA VAL A 369 -67.48 -30.66 43.24
C VAL A 369 -66.05 -31.01 42.78
N THR A 370 -65.82 -32.22 42.22
CA THR A 370 -64.50 -32.55 41.64
C THR A 370 -64.18 -31.74 40.37
N LEU A 371 -65.17 -31.47 39.51
CA LEU A 371 -65.01 -30.68 38.30
C LEU A 371 -64.80 -29.19 38.62
N GLU A 372 -65.52 -28.63 39.60
CA GLU A 372 -65.30 -27.27 40.10
C GLU A 372 -63.91 -27.09 40.69
N ARG A 373 -63.43 -28.09 41.44
CA ARG A 373 -62.05 -28.13 41.93
C ARG A 373 -61.03 -28.15 40.78
N GLN A 374 -61.18 -29.05 39.82
CA GLN A 374 -60.30 -29.13 38.64
C GLN A 374 -60.34 -27.84 37.80
N LEU A 375 -61.50 -27.20 37.68
CA LEU A 375 -61.69 -25.91 37.00
C LEU A 375 -61.02 -24.75 37.76
N LYS A 376 -60.91 -24.83 39.09
CA LYS A 376 -60.15 -23.88 39.91
C LYS A 376 -58.64 -24.11 39.82
N GLU A 377 -58.20 -25.36 39.83
CA GLU A 377 -56.79 -25.75 39.70
C GLU A 377 -56.26 -25.36 38.31
N THR A 378 -56.94 -25.73 37.22
CA THR A 378 -56.57 -25.36 35.84
C THR A 378 -56.60 -23.84 35.59
N LYS A 379 -57.48 -23.08 36.24
CA LYS A 379 -57.44 -21.60 36.21
C LYS A 379 -56.14 -21.04 36.80
N VAL A 380 -55.68 -21.59 37.93
CA VAL A 380 -54.40 -21.19 38.55
C VAL A 380 -53.22 -21.59 37.66
N GLU A 381 -53.22 -22.80 37.11
CA GLU A 381 -52.20 -23.26 36.15
C GLU A 381 -52.10 -22.33 34.94
N LEU A 382 -53.24 -22.00 34.33
CA LEU A 382 -53.35 -21.10 33.18
C LEU A 382 -52.87 -19.68 33.52
N GLU A 383 -53.10 -19.18 34.73
CA GLU A 383 -52.48 -17.95 35.20
C GLU A 383 -50.96 -18.06 35.35
N THR A 384 -50.43 -19.15 35.91
CA THR A 384 -48.97 -19.33 36.00
C THR A 384 -48.32 -19.45 34.62
N ALA A 385 -48.99 -20.11 33.67
CA ALA A 385 -48.55 -20.21 32.27
C ALA A 385 -48.53 -18.83 31.59
N ARG A 386 -49.57 -18.00 31.81
CA ARG A 386 -49.61 -16.61 31.31
C ARG A 386 -48.52 -15.72 31.92
N ARG A 387 -48.15 -15.93 33.18
CA ARG A 387 -47.01 -15.23 33.83
C ARG A 387 -45.69 -15.68 33.20
N LYS A 388 -45.40 -16.99 33.19
CA LYS A 388 -44.23 -17.59 32.53
C LYS A 388 -44.06 -17.14 31.07
N HIS A 389 -45.14 -17.04 30.30
CA HIS A 389 -45.10 -16.54 28.92
C HIS A 389 -44.64 -15.07 28.84
N LYS A 390 -45.16 -14.19 29.71
CA LYS A 390 -44.73 -12.78 29.77
C LYS A 390 -43.26 -12.64 30.19
N ASP A 391 -42.81 -13.49 31.12
CA ASP A 391 -41.42 -13.49 31.59
C ASP A 391 -40.46 -13.96 30.48
N LEU A 392 -40.84 -15.00 29.73
CA LEU A 392 -40.13 -15.45 28.53
C LEU A 392 -40.11 -14.37 27.44
N GLU A 393 -41.24 -13.70 27.18
CA GLU A 393 -41.34 -12.63 26.19
C GLU A 393 -40.42 -11.43 26.53
N GLN A 394 -40.35 -11.04 27.80
CA GLN A 394 -39.40 -10.03 28.29
C GLN A 394 -37.94 -10.49 28.11
N LEU A 395 -37.65 -11.75 28.42
CA LEU A 395 -36.32 -12.33 28.25
C LEU A 395 -35.89 -12.37 26.77
N TYR A 396 -36.81 -12.68 25.85
CA TYR A 396 -36.56 -12.60 24.40
C TYR A 396 -36.27 -11.16 23.95
N ARG A 397 -37.10 -10.18 24.33
CA ARG A 397 -36.87 -8.76 23.99
C ARG A 397 -35.54 -8.23 24.56
N HIS A 398 -35.17 -8.63 25.78
CA HIS A 398 -33.88 -8.26 26.36
C HIS A 398 -32.70 -8.95 25.65
N ARG A 399 -32.86 -10.22 25.26
CA ARG A 399 -31.86 -10.96 24.46
C ARG A 399 -31.65 -10.35 23.08
N GLU A 400 -32.73 -9.95 22.41
CA GLU A 400 -32.72 -9.23 21.13
C GLU A 400 -31.97 -7.88 21.25
N SER A 401 -32.36 -7.05 22.22
CA SER A 401 -31.67 -5.78 22.50
C SER A 401 -30.19 -5.96 22.86
N ASN A 402 -29.81 -7.05 23.55
CA ASN A 402 -28.41 -7.39 23.82
C ASN A 402 -27.66 -7.87 22.57
N TYR A 403 -28.31 -8.50 21.60
CA TYR A 403 -27.70 -8.82 20.30
C TYR A 403 -27.49 -7.57 19.46
N ASP A 404 -28.47 -6.65 19.40
CA ASP A 404 -28.33 -5.35 18.72
C ASP A 404 -27.18 -4.52 19.32
N ALA A 405 -27.09 -4.44 20.65
CA ALA A 405 -26.01 -3.74 21.33
C ALA A 405 -24.63 -4.36 21.04
N ARG A 406 -24.53 -5.69 20.98
CA ARG A 406 -23.29 -6.39 20.57
C ARG A 406 -22.96 -6.16 19.10
N SER A 407 -23.95 -6.23 18.21
CA SER A 407 -23.81 -5.99 16.77
C SER A 407 -23.31 -4.56 16.51
N LYS A 408 -23.93 -3.56 17.13
CA LYS A 408 -23.48 -2.17 17.04
C LYS A 408 -22.06 -1.99 17.55
N LYS A 409 -21.71 -2.58 18.69
CA LYS A 409 -20.33 -2.52 19.22
C LYS A 409 -19.31 -3.22 18.30
N LEU A 410 -19.69 -4.32 17.64
CA LEU A 410 -18.86 -5.00 16.65
C LEU A 410 -18.62 -4.12 15.41
N MET A 411 -19.66 -3.44 14.91
CA MET A 411 -19.54 -2.47 13.81
C MET A 411 -18.67 -1.25 14.20
N GLU A 412 -18.80 -0.75 15.42
CA GLU A 412 -17.94 0.33 15.95
C GLU A 412 -16.47 -0.12 16.03
N VAL A 413 -16.21 -1.36 16.46
CA VAL A 413 -14.86 -1.95 16.48
C VAL A 413 -14.30 -2.16 15.06
N SER A 414 -15.09 -2.70 14.13
CA SER A 414 -14.71 -2.84 12.71
C SER A 414 -14.25 -1.50 12.13
N LYS A 415 -15.07 -0.45 12.32
CA LYS A 415 -14.76 0.89 11.84
C LYS A 415 -13.48 1.47 12.47
N THR A 416 -13.20 1.20 13.74
CA THR A 416 -11.90 1.60 14.33
C THR A 416 -10.73 0.82 13.72
N GLY A 417 -10.89 -0.47 13.42
CA GLY A 417 -9.89 -1.28 12.72
C GLY A 417 -9.63 -0.77 11.29
N GLU A 418 -10.68 -0.47 10.53
CA GLU A 418 -10.60 0.15 9.21
C GLU A 418 -9.80 1.47 9.25
N MET A 419 -10.11 2.37 10.19
CA MET A 419 -9.37 3.63 10.36
C MET A 419 -7.89 3.41 10.76
N THR A 420 -7.58 2.39 11.57
CA THR A 420 -6.18 2.02 11.89
C THR A 420 -5.45 1.45 10.67
N ILE A 421 -6.11 0.61 9.86
CA ILE A 421 -5.55 0.06 8.62
C ILE A 421 -5.25 1.18 7.61
N GLU A 422 -6.15 2.15 7.44
CA GLU A 422 -5.88 3.33 6.61
C GLU A 422 -4.69 4.16 7.14
N ALA A 423 -4.58 4.34 8.46
CA ALA A 423 -3.48 5.10 9.07
C ALA A 423 -2.13 4.41 8.86
N LEU A 424 -2.06 3.08 9.05
CA LEU A 424 -0.88 2.28 8.79
C LEU A 424 -0.53 2.25 7.28
N SER A 425 -1.53 2.22 6.41
CA SER A 425 -1.31 2.31 4.95
C SER A 425 -0.66 3.64 4.57
N ARG A 426 -1.17 4.77 5.06
CA ARG A 426 -0.56 6.09 4.83
C ARG A 426 0.87 6.19 5.39
N GLN A 427 1.15 5.53 6.51
CA GLN A 427 2.52 5.45 7.07
C GLN A 427 3.46 4.61 6.21
N ARG A 428 3.00 3.45 5.70
CA ARG A 428 3.74 2.66 4.70
C ARG A 428 4.07 3.51 3.47
N ASP A 429 3.07 4.16 2.89
CA ASP A 429 3.22 4.91 1.63
C ASP A 429 4.21 6.08 1.80
N ALA A 430 4.19 6.76 2.96
CA ALA A 430 5.16 7.80 3.31
C ALA A 430 6.59 7.25 3.51
N LEU A 431 6.73 6.07 4.12
CA LEU A 431 8.04 5.41 4.29
C LEU A 431 8.58 4.87 2.96
N GLU A 432 7.74 4.33 2.09
CA GLU A 432 8.10 3.85 0.76
C GLU A 432 8.59 5.00 -0.13
N LEU A 433 7.89 6.13 -0.12
CA LEU A 433 8.33 7.36 -0.77
C LEU A 433 9.67 7.85 -0.20
N ARG A 434 9.86 7.82 1.13
CA ARG A 434 11.14 8.21 1.76
C ARG A 434 12.29 7.24 1.43
N VAL A 435 12.03 5.95 1.26
CA VAL A 435 13.02 4.97 0.79
C VAL A 435 13.38 5.23 -0.68
N LYS A 436 12.42 5.67 -1.51
CA LYS A 436 12.70 6.07 -2.90
C LYS A 436 13.58 7.33 -2.96
N GLU A 437 13.26 8.37 -2.19
CA GLU A 437 14.10 9.58 -2.06
C GLU A 437 15.54 9.23 -1.62
N LEU A 438 15.70 8.33 -0.65
CA LEU A 438 17.02 7.92 -0.16
C LEU A 438 17.81 7.10 -1.18
N ARG A 439 17.16 6.33 -2.05
CA ARG A 439 17.81 5.65 -3.19
C ARG A 439 18.26 6.65 -4.25
N GLU A 440 17.39 7.59 -4.64
CA GLU A 440 17.75 8.66 -5.58
C GLU A 440 18.91 9.53 -5.07
N GLN A 441 18.96 9.77 -3.74
CA GLN A 441 20.10 10.43 -3.07
C GLN A 441 21.38 9.57 -3.06
N ALA A 442 21.27 8.25 -2.87
CA ALA A 442 22.41 7.34 -2.94
C ALA A 442 23.00 7.26 -4.36
N GLU A 443 22.17 7.05 -5.38
CA GLU A 443 22.62 6.99 -6.77
C GLU A 443 23.23 8.31 -7.26
N THR A 444 22.75 9.46 -6.76
CA THR A 444 23.34 10.76 -7.13
C THR A 444 24.68 11.00 -6.41
N ALA A 445 24.83 10.52 -5.18
CA ALA A 445 26.12 10.52 -4.48
C ALA A 445 27.14 9.55 -5.12
N GLU A 446 26.69 8.40 -5.61
CA GLU A 446 27.48 7.39 -6.31
C GLU A 446 28.02 7.93 -7.63
N ARG A 447 27.16 8.46 -8.51
CA ARG A 447 27.58 9.15 -9.75
C ARG A 447 28.53 10.32 -9.47
N ALA A 448 28.31 11.06 -8.39
CA ALA A 448 29.20 12.14 -7.96
C ALA A 448 30.52 11.63 -7.31
N ALA A 449 30.66 10.34 -7.01
CA ALA A 449 31.93 9.70 -6.67
C ALA A 449 32.63 9.18 -7.93
N GLU A 450 31.92 8.50 -8.82
CA GLU A 450 32.42 8.04 -10.13
C GLU A 450 33.05 9.18 -10.95
N MET A 451 32.37 10.34 -11.01
CA MET A 451 32.87 11.57 -11.65
C MET A 451 34.20 12.03 -11.05
N ARG A 452 34.33 12.06 -9.72
CA ARG A 452 35.57 12.49 -9.04
C ARG A 452 36.70 11.48 -9.23
N GLU A 453 36.41 10.18 -9.18
CA GLU A 453 37.42 9.15 -9.45
C GLU A 453 37.89 9.19 -10.92
N ALA A 454 37.00 9.53 -11.86
CA ALA A 454 37.38 9.78 -13.25
C ALA A 454 38.24 11.04 -13.41
N GLU A 455 37.92 12.14 -12.73
CA GLU A 455 38.79 13.34 -12.69
C GLU A 455 40.16 13.05 -12.06
N GLU A 456 40.20 12.30 -10.95
CA GLU A 456 41.45 11.93 -10.28
C GLU A 456 42.30 10.99 -11.15
N ARG A 457 41.70 10.01 -11.83
CA ARG A 457 42.40 9.17 -12.83
C ARG A 457 42.93 9.99 -14.00
N ALA A 458 42.14 10.90 -14.58
CA ALA A 458 42.60 11.79 -15.65
C ALA A 458 43.74 12.73 -15.21
N ARG A 459 43.72 13.22 -13.96
CA ARG A 459 44.83 13.99 -13.37
C ARG A 459 46.08 13.12 -13.17
N ALA A 460 45.93 11.87 -12.73
CA ALA A 460 47.05 10.94 -12.58
C ALA A 460 47.69 10.59 -13.94
N GLU A 461 46.89 10.29 -14.96
CA GLU A 461 47.35 10.06 -16.34
C GLU A 461 48.09 11.28 -16.91
N MET A 462 47.57 12.49 -16.71
CA MET A 462 48.22 13.73 -17.13
C MET A 462 49.57 13.95 -16.43
N LEU A 463 49.66 13.65 -15.12
CA LEU A 463 50.91 13.74 -14.36
C LEU A 463 51.92 12.68 -14.84
N GLN A 464 51.48 11.45 -15.09
CA GLN A 464 52.34 10.38 -15.61
C GLN A 464 52.87 10.70 -17.01
N ALA A 465 52.05 11.29 -17.88
CA ALA A 465 52.48 11.77 -19.19
C ALA A 465 53.55 12.87 -19.08
N LYS A 466 53.36 13.86 -18.18
CA LYS A 466 54.35 14.92 -17.92
C LYS A 466 55.66 14.38 -17.37
N VAL A 467 55.63 13.38 -16.48
CA VAL A 467 56.84 12.72 -15.97
C VAL A 467 57.57 11.98 -17.08
N ALA A 468 56.86 11.22 -17.93
CA ALA A 468 57.47 10.52 -19.07
C ALA A 468 58.08 11.49 -20.10
N GLU A 469 57.44 12.64 -20.33
CA GLU A 469 58.01 13.71 -21.17
C GLU A 469 59.26 14.32 -20.52
N GLN A 470 59.23 14.58 -19.21
CA GLN A 470 60.38 15.13 -18.48
C GLN A 470 61.58 14.17 -18.47
N GLU A 471 61.34 12.86 -18.31
CA GLU A 471 62.41 11.84 -18.45
C GLU A 471 62.98 11.78 -19.85
N LYS A 472 62.15 11.88 -20.90
CA LYS A 472 62.60 11.93 -22.29
C LYS A 472 63.44 13.18 -22.56
N ASN A 473 62.96 14.34 -22.11
CA ASN A 473 63.67 15.62 -22.26
C ASN A 473 64.98 15.63 -21.45
N LYS A 474 65.03 14.96 -20.30
CA LYS A 474 66.25 14.76 -19.52
C LYS A 474 67.27 13.88 -20.25
N LYS A 475 66.87 12.71 -20.77
CA LYS A 475 67.75 11.83 -21.56
C LYS A 475 68.31 12.56 -22.78
N ALA A 476 67.45 13.26 -23.53
CA ALA A 476 67.85 14.07 -24.66
C ALA A 476 68.71 15.31 -24.29
N ALA A 477 68.87 15.65 -23.01
CA ALA A 477 69.83 16.64 -22.53
C ALA A 477 71.15 15.98 -22.08
N GLU A 478 71.08 14.82 -21.40
CA GLU A 478 72.24 14.00 -21.04
C GLU A 478 73.02 13.55 -22.29
N GLU A 479 72.34 13.12 -23.34
CA GLU A 479 72.92 12.79 -24.66
C GLU A 479 73.69 13.98 -25.26
N ARG A 480 73.09 15.19 -25.25
CA ARG A 480 73.73 16.42 -25.74
C ARG A 480 74.92 16.87 -24.88
N VAL A 481 74.94 16.56 -23.58
CA VAL A 481 76.12 16.81 -22.73
C VAL A 481 77.27 15.91 -23.17
N VAL A 482 77.02 14.61 -23.39
CA VAL A 482 78.05 13.66 -23.86
C VAL A 482 78.60 14.05 -25.25
N GLU A 483 77.74 14.51 -26.18
CA GLU A 483 78.17 15.05 -27.48
C GLU A 483 79.09 16.28 -27.33
N LEU A 484 78.76 17.19 -26.40
CA LEU A 484 79.55 18.40 -26.14
C LEU A 484 80.87 18.09 -25.42
N GLU A 485 80.89 17.16 -24.47
CA GLU A 485 82.10 16.69 -23.81
C GLU A 485 83.09 16.04 -24.80
N GLY A 486 82.59 15.20 -25.70
CA GLY A 486 83.39 14.65 -26.80
C GLY A 486 83.97 15.74 -27.70
N ARG A 487 83.16 16.72 -28.09
CA ARG A 487 83.59 17.83 -28.94
C ARG A 487 84.56 18.79 -28.25
N ILE A 488 84.46 18.98 -26.93
CA ILE A 488 85.45 19.73 -26.14
C ILE A 488 86.79 19.01 -26.19
N LYS A 489 86.81 17.69 -25.97
CA LYS A 489 88.03 16.88 -26.02
C LYS A 489 88.72 16.94 -27.38
N ASP A 490 87.96 16.80 -28.48
CA ASP A 490 88.48 16.95 -29.85
C ASP A 490 89.15 18.32 -30.08
N LEU A 491 88.66 19.38 -29.44
CA LEU A 491 89.24 20.73 -29.51
C LEU A 491 90.47 20.89 -28.61
N GLU A 492 90.51 20.25 -27.44
CA GLU A 492 91.68 20.21 -26.57
C GLU A 492 92.87 19.51 -27.25
N ASP A 493 92.64 18.36 -27.90
CA ASP A 493 93.64 17.61 -28.65
C ASP A 493 94.17 18.43 -29.86
N GLN A 494 93.29 19.13 -30.60
CA GLN A 494 93.68 20.06 -31.67
C GLN A 494 94.54 21.23 -31.15
N LEU A 495 94.16 21.82 -30.02
CA LEU A 495 94.86 22.96 -29.44
C LEU A 495 96.23 22.55 -28.90
N GLN A 496 96.36 21.34 -28.35
CA GLN A 496 97.63 20.74 -27.96
C GLN A 496 98.56 20.52 -29.18
N ALA A 497 98.06 19.97 -30.28
CA ALA A 497 98.84 19.80 -31.51
C ALA A 497 99.33 21.14 -32.09
N LEU A 498 98.54 22.21 -31.98
CA LEU A 498 98.95 23.58 -32.38
C LEU A 498 100.07 24.15 -31.49
N ARG A 499 100.02 23.92 -30.16
CA ARG A 499 101.10 24.33 -29.23
C ARG A 499 102.43 23.67 -29.60
N GLU A 500 102.41 22.36 -29.85
CA GLU A 500 103.61 21.62 -30.26
C GLU A 500 104.18 22.08 -31.60
N ARG A 501 103.33 22.48 -32.56
CA ARG A 501 103.77 23.05 -33.83
C ARG A 501 104.39 24.44 -33.66
N SER A 502 103.86 25.26 -32.76
CA SER A 502 104.36 26.62 -32.49
C SER A 502 105.77 26.61 -31.90
N LEU A 503 106.04 25.75 -30.91
CA LEU A 503 107.37 25.58 -30.31
C LEU A 503 108.46 25.31 -31.37
N ARG A 504 108.19 24.40 -32.32
CA ARG A 504 109.14 24.02 -33.39
C ARG A 504 109.48 25.18 -34.33
N LEU A 505 108.62 26.20 -34.47
CA LEU A 505 108.89 27.37 -35.32
C LEU A 505 109.83 28.36 -34.62
N VAL A 506 109.61 28.63 -33.33
CA VAL A 506 110.46 29.53 -32.52
C VAL A 506 111.91 29.03 -32.47
N ASP A 507 112.10 27.72 -32.36
CA ASP A 507 113.41 27.07 -32.40
C ASP A 507 114.15 27.20 -33.73
N MET A 508 113.46 27.51 -34.84
CA MET A 508 114.10 27.80 -36.14
C MET A 508 114.45 29.28 -36.28
N GLU A 509 113.53 30.18 -35.97
CA GLU A 509 113.72 31.63 -36.14
C GLU A 509 114.93 32.13 -35.31
N ARG A 510 115.10 31.59 -34.10
CA ARG A 510 116.22 31.89 -33.20
C ARG A 510 117.61 31.55 -33.78
N ARG A 511 117.69 30.76 -34.86
CA ARG A 511 118.95 30.38 -35.53
C ARG A 511 119.32 31.32 -36.69
N ARG A 512 118.45 32.26 -37.06
CA ARG A 512 118.52 32.97 -38.36
C ARG A 512 118.99 34.43 -38.29
N CYS A 513 118.86 35.07 -37.13
CA CYS A 513 118.99 36.54 -37.00
C CYS A 513 120.38 37.02 -36.53
N LEU A 514 121.47 36.48 -37.09
CA LEU A 514 122.86 36.81 -36.69
C LEU A 514 123.65 37.68 -37.69
N GLU A 515 123.08 38.06 -38.83
CA GLU A 515 123.82 38.69 -39.93
C GLU A 515 123.20 40.02 -40.42
N TYR A 516 124.09 40.93 -40.85
CA TYR A 516 123.89 42.12 -41.70
C TYR A 516 123.47 43.49 -41.12
N VAL A 517 124.35 44.50 -41.31
CA VAL A 517 124.10 45.96 -41.19
C VAL A 517 125.06 46.73 -42.13
N PRO A 518 124.59 47.71 -42.95
CA PRO A 518 125.47 48.62 -43.74
C PRO A 518 125.26 50.13 -43.43
N ILE A 519 126.20 50.99 -43.90
CA ILE A 519 126.32 52.44 -43.62
C ILE A 519 126.37 53.29 -44.93
N LYS A 520 126.21 54.62 -44.84
CA LYS A 520 126.08 55.61 -45.95
C LYS A 520 127.39 56.33 -46.32
N GLU A 521 127.45 56.86 -47.55
CA GLU A 521 128.27 57.98 -48.06
C GLU A 521 127.49 58.70 -49.21
N SER A 522 127.99 59.73 -49.91
CA SER A 522 128.13 61.15 -49.52
C SER A 522 128.06 62.05 -50.79
N GLU A 523 127.79 63.37 -50.69
CA GLU A 523 127.34 64.21 -51.83
C GLU A 523 128.42 65.06 -52.56
N PRO A 524 128.20 65.47 -53.84
CA PRO A 524 129.17 66.22 -54.67
C PRO A 524 128.78 67.72 -54.93
N SER A 525 129.16 68.31 -56.08
CA SER A 525 129.77 69.66 -56.16
C SER A 525 128.95 70.77 -56.84
N ASP A 526 129.34 72.05 -56.65
CA ASP A 526 128.53 73.24 -56.98
C ASP A 526 128.01 73.39 -58.42
N ARG A 527 128.77 72.97 -59.46
CA ARG A 527 128.25 73.02 -60.84
C ARG A 527 127.20 71.95 -61.10
N GLU A 528 127.25 70.83 -60.37
CA GLU A 528 126.12 69.93 -60.27
C GLU A 528 125.00 70.65 -59.54
N THR A 529 125.23 71.31 -58.39
CA THR A 529 124.14 72.01 -57.66
C THR A 529 123.40 73.08 -58.48
N GLU A 530 124.04 73.73 -59.45
CA GLU A 530 123.39 74.72 -60.31
C GLU A 530 122.48 74.06 -61.36
N ILE A 531 122.98 73.03 -62.05
CA ILE A 531 122.15 72.16 -62.91
C ILE A 531 121.04 71.50 -62.07
N TRP A 532 121.33 71.12 -60.83
CA TRP A 532 120.42 70.52 -59.87
C TRP A 532 119.35 71.50 -59.38
N LYS A 533 119.57 72.82 -59.43
CA LYS A 533 118.55 73.86 -59.16
C LYS A 533 117.57 73.97 -60.34
N GLU A 534 118.05 74.08 -61.57
CA GLU A 534 117.17 74.09 -62.76
C GLU A 534 116.42 72.76 -62.90
N LEU A 535 117.11 71.65 -62.65
CA LEU A 535 116.55 70.31 -62.63
C LEU A 535 115.59 70.11 -61.44
N GLN A 536 115.80 70.77 -60.29
CA GLN A 536 114.79 70.81 -59.22
C GLN A 536 113.56 71.64 -59.61
N VAL A 537 113.70 72.80 -60.24
CA VAL A 537 112.55 73.62 -60.67
C VAL A 537 111.69 72.85 -61.67
N THR A 538 112.31 72.21 -62.66
CA THR A 538 111.61 71.37 -63.64
C THR A 538 111.07 70.08 -63.02
N ARG A 539 111.80 69.42 -62.11
CA ARG A 539 111.32 68.26 -61.33
C ARG A 539 110.17 68.59 -60.38
N VAL A 540 110.12 69.79 -59.80
CA VAL A 540 109.00 70.25 -58.95
C VAL A 540 107.78 70.57 -59.82
N ALA A 541 107.96 71.13 -61.02
CA ALA A 541 106.86 71.29 -61.97
C ALA A 541 106.31 69.92 -62.43
N LEU A 542 107.21 68.99 -62.82
CA LEU A 542 106.85 67.62 -63.20
C LEU A 542 106.16 66.88 -62.06
N SER A 543 106.73 66.93 -60.84
CA SER A 543 106.16 66.30 -59.65
C SER A 543 104.78 66.83 -59.28
N ARG A 544 104.45 68.09 -59.59
CA ARG A 544 103.08 68.61 -59.43
C ARG A 544 102.13 68.02 -60.48
N THR A 545 102.52 67.99 -61.75
CA THR A 545 101.68 67.36 -62.80
C THR A 545 101.54 65.85 -62.61
N GLU A 546 102.56 65.18 -62.05
CA GLU A 546 102.47 63.77 -61.64
C GLU A 546 101.58 63.56 -60.41
N GLU A 547 101.57 64.50 -59.46
CA GLU A 547 100.65 64.49 -58.31
C GLU A 547 99.20 64.71 -58.77
N GLU A 548 98.96 65.69 -59.64
CA GLU A 548 97.65 65.96 -60.25
C GLU A 548 97.14 64.75 -61.05
N LEU A 549 98.03 64.09 -61.80
CA LEU A 549 97.70 62.84 -62.53
C LEU A 549 97.45 61.67 -61.58
N ARG A 550 98.16 61.59 -60.45
CA ARG A 550 97.99 60.53 -59.43
C ARG A 550 96.70 60.73 -58.63
N GLN A 551 96.40 61.97 -58.26
CA GLN A 551 95.13 62.36 -57.65
C GLN A 551 93.97 62.08 -58.61
N SER A 552 94.07 62.48 -59.88
CA SER A 552 93.04 62.18 -60.89
C SER A 552 92.80 60.67 -61.08
N ARG A 553 93.84 59.83 -60.95
CA ARG A 553 93.70 58.37 -60.93
C ARG A 553 93.04 57.89 -59.64
N ALA A 554 93.46 58.38 -58.47
CA ALA A 554 92.85 58.04 -57.19
C ALA A 554 91.38 58.45 -57.11
N ASP A 555 91.00 59.61 -57.67
CA ASP A 555 89.62 60.09 -57.77
C ASP A 555 88.79 59.22 -58.73
N LYS A 556 89.37 58.82 -59.87
CA LYS A 556 88.74 57.86 -60.79
C LYS A 556 88.53 56.51 -60.13
N ASP A 557 89.52 55.98 -59.43
CA ASP A 557 89.45 54.67 -58.79
C ASP A 557 88.52 54.72 -57.55
N SER A 558 88.46 55.85 -56.85
CA SER A 558 87.45 56.15 -55.82
C SER A 558 86.03 56.19 -56.41
N PHE A 559 85.84 56.86 -57.55
CA PHE A 559 84.56 56.91 -58.26
C PHE A 559 84.13 55.53 -58.77
N LEU A 560 85.05 54.73 -59.31
CA LEU A 560 84.81 53.35 -59.74
C LEU A 560 84.51 52.43 -58.55
N ASN A 561 85.20 52.57 -57.42
CA ASN A 561 84.88 51.84 -56.19
C ASN A 561 83.49 52.24 -55.66
N SER A 562 83.13 53.53 -55.70
CA SER A 562 81.81 54.02 -55.30
C SER A 562 80.70 53.46 -56.20
N LEU A 563 80.90 53.46 -57.52
CA LEU A 563 80.02 52.79 -58.49
C LEU A 563 79.91 51.28 -58.24
N SER A 564 81.03 50.60 -57.99
CA SER A 564 81.03 49.17 -57.67
C SER A 564 80.32 48.86 -56.36
N LYS A 565 80.35 49.78 -55.39
CA LYS A 565 79.65 49.66 -54.11
C LYS A 565 78.14 49.83 -54.28
N ILE A 566 77.72 50.86 -55.02
CA ILE A 566 76.31 51.07 -55.40
C ILE A 566 75.76 49.86 -56.18
N ALA A 567 76.55 49.30 -57.11
CA ALA A 567 76.18 48.11 -57.88
C ALA A 567 76.12 46.82 -57.03
N GLN A 568 76.79 46.75 -55.88
CA GLN A 568 76.70 45.63 -54.93
C GLN A 568 75.55 45.80 -53.93
N GLU A 569 75.29 47.03 -53.46
CA GLU A 569 74.24 47.37 -52.48
C GLU A 569 72.81 47.19 -53.03
N GLU A 570 72.62 47.09 -54.36
CA GLU A 570 71.30 46.90 -54.98
C GLU A 570 70.88 45.42 -55.17
N GLY A 571 71.79 44.46 -54.96
CA GLY A 571 71.54 43.02 -55.24
C GLY A 571 71.05 42.19 -54.04
N ALA A 572 71.81 42.15 -52.94
CA ALA A 572 71.57 41.21 -51.83
C ALA A 572 71.05 41.88 -50.54
N ASP A 573 71.60 43.06 -50.21
CA ASP A 573 71.37 43.76 -48.95
C ASP A 573 69.90 44.13 -48.69
N LYS A 574 69.07 44.23 -49.75
CA LYS A 574 67.62 44.47 -49.66
C LYS A 574 66.84 43.21 -49.28
N GLU A 575 67.26 42.04 -49.77
CA GLU A 575 66.60 40.76 -49.48
C GLU A 575 66.92 40.28 -48.05
N ASP A 576 68.18 40.38 -47.60
CA ASP A 576 68.55 40.04 -46.23
C ASP A 576 67.90 40.99 -45.19
N LYS A 577 67.76 42.28 -45.51
CA LYS A 577 67.03 43.23 -44.64
C LYS A 577 65.54 42.95 -44.63
N LEU A 578 64.94 42.55 -45.76
CA LEU A 578 63.53 42.14 -45.80
C LEU A 578 63.31 40.82 -45.04
N ALA A 579 64.19 39.84 -45.20
CA ALA A 579 64.13 38.55 -44.51
C ALA A 579 64.29 38.72 -42.99
N THR A 580 65.25 39.53 -42.54
CA THR A 580 65.42 39.84 -41.12
C THR A 580 64.25 40.65 -40.55
N GLU A 581 63.68 41.61 -41.29
CA GLU A 581 62.47 42.31 -40.84
C GLU A 581 61.24 41.38 -40.80
N LEU A 582 61.10 40.46 -41.75
CA LEU A 582 60.06 39.43 -41.74
C LEU A 582 60.19 38.50 -40.53
N VAL A 583 61.39 38.00 -40.23
CA VAL A 583 61.65 37.19 -39.02
C VAL A 583 61.37 37.98 -37.74
N ILE A 584 61.71 39.27 -37.68
CA ILE A 584 61.36 40.14 -36.53
C ILE A 584 59.84 40.32 -36.40
N ARG A 585 59.12 40.51 -37.52
CA ARG A 585 57.66 40.59 -37.54
C ARG A 585 57.00 39.26 -37.17
N GLU A 586 57.53 38.13 -37.61
CA GLU A 586 57.04 36.79 -37.29
C GLU A 586 57.26 36.45 -35.81
N GLN A 587 58.44 36.72 -35.26
CA GLN A 587 58.68 36.65 -33.81
C GLN A 587 57.73 37.56 -33.01
N LYS A 588 57.37 38.73 -33.55
CA LYS A 588 56.38 39.63 -32.93
C LYS A 588 54.96 39.08 -33.02
N ILE A 589 54.60 38.40 -34.12
CA ILE A 589 53.32 37.70 -34.28
C ILE A 589 53.23 36.52 -33.30
N MET A 590 54.28 35.70 -33.18
CA MET A 590 54.33 34.60 -32.20
C MET A 590 54.17 35.10 -30.75
N LYS A 591 54.85 36.21 -30.39
CA LYS A 591 54.70 36.84 -29.07
C LYS A 591 53.29 37.36 -28.84
N LEU A 592 52.64 37.94 -29.85
CA LEU A 592 51.25 38.38 -29.75
C LEU A 592 50.26 37.20 -29.66
N GLN A 593 50.52 36.10 -30.39
CA GLN A 593 49.74 34.87 -30.27
C GLN A 593 49.86 34.25 -28.86
N GLN A 594 51.07 34.23 -28.30
CA GLN A 594 51.31 33.78 -26.93
C GLN A 594 50.54 34.63 -25.91
N VAL A 595 50.57 35.96 -26.05
CA VAL A 595 49.80 36.88 -25.19
C VAL A 595 48.28 36.72 -25.37
N ILE A 596 47.79 36.44 -26.57
CA ILE A 596 46.37 36.16 -26.81
C ILE A 596 45.94 34.85 -26.13
N GLU A 597 46.76 33.81 -26.19
CA GLU A 597 46.42 32.51 -25.57
C GLU A 597 46.56 32.59 -24.03
N GLU A 598 47.52 33.34 -23.51
CA GLU A 598 47.62 33.70 -22.09
C GLU A 598 46.39 34.52 -21.64
N GLN A 599 45.93 35.48 -22.45
CA GLN A 599 44.70 36.24 -22.15
C GLN A 599 43.46 35.34 -22.14
N ARG A 600 43.33 34.38 -23.07
CA ARG A 600 42.22 33.41 -23.11
C ARG A 600 42.20 32.48 -21.91
N GLU A 601 43.35 31.97 -21.46
CA GLU A 601 43.38 31.12 -20.27
C GLU A 601 43.08 31.95 -19.00
N ASN A 602 43.53 33.21 -18.95
CA ASN A 602 43.14 34.14 -17.88
C ASN A 602 41.64 34.49 -17.91
N GLU A 603 41.02 34.69 -19.08
CA GLU A 603 39.57 34.88 -19.23
C GLU A 603 38.81 33.63 -18.74
N LYS A 604 39.27 32.43 -19.11
CA LYS A 604 38.70 31.14 -18.67
C LYS A 604 38.84 30.90 -17.15
N ILE A 605 39.98 31.28 -16.56
CA ILE A 605 40.16 31.27 -15.09
C ILE A 605 39.23 32.29 -14.42
N MET A 606 39.06 33.48 -15.02
CA MET A 606 38.14 34.50 -14.52
C MET A 606 36.68 34.04 -14.58
N GLU A 607 36.23 33.44 -15.69
CA GLU A 607 34.90 32.83 -15.81
C GLU A 607 34.67 31.73 -14.77
N GLN A 608 35.64 30.82 -14.58
CA GLN A 608 35.58 29.79 -13.54
C GLN A 608 35.41 30.43 -12.16
N SER A 609 36.27 31.38 -11.79
CA SER A 609 36.17 32.10 -10.51
C SER A 609 34.84 32.84 -10.33
N MET A 610 34.27 33.41 -11.40
CA MET A 610 32.96 34.05 -11.37
C MET A 610 31.86 33.03 -11.05
N THR A 611 31.86 31.87 -11.70
CA THR A 611 30.90 30.80 -11.38
C THR A 611 31.09 30.25 -9.96
N GLU A 612 32.33 30.18 -9.45
CA GLU A 612 32.58 29.83 -8.04
C GLU A 612 31.98 30.87 -7.09
N TYR A 613 32.15 32.17 -7.34
CA TYR A 613 31.54 33.23 -6.52
C TYR A 613 30.02 33.24 -6.62
N GLU A 614 29.43 32.95 -7.79
CA GLU A 614 27.97 32.80 -7.93
C GLU A 614 27.44 31.60 -7.15
N ASN A 615 28.13 30.46 -7.18
CA ASN A 615 27.80 29.27 -6.40
C ASN A 615 27.96 29.50 -4.88
N GLN A 616 29.03 30.18 -4.45
CA GLN A 616 29.21 30.61 -3.07
C GLN A 616 28.07 31.55 -2.63
N LEU A 617 27.71 32.54 -3.45
CA LEU A 617 26.60 33.47 -3.18
C LEU A 617 25.23 32.75 -3.14
N ALA A 618 25.02 31.72 -3.97
CA ALA A 618 23.84 30.86 -3.90
C ALA A 618 23.79 30.05 -2.60
N SER A 619 24.91 29.46 -2.18
CA SER A 619 25.01 28.72 -0.91
C SER A 619 24.77 29.63 0.31
N LEU A 620 25.35 30.84 0.31
CA LEU A 620 25.12 31.85 1.35
C LEU A 620 23.67 32.34 1.39
N ARG A 621 23.00 32.48 0.24
CA ARG A 621 21.57 32.80 0.18
C ARG A 621 20.71 31.67 0.77
N LEU A 622 21.06 30.42 0.50
CA LEU A 622 20.38 29.25 1.10
C LEU A 622 20.63 29.17 2.61
N GLU A 623 21.85 29.41 3.07
CA GLU A 623 22.21 29.39 4.49
C GLU A 623 21.55 30.55 5.26
N VAL A 624 21.50 31.76 4.70
CA VAL A 624 20.74 32.87 5.28
C VAL A 624 19.24 32.54 5.37
N MET A 625 18.68 31.82 4.39
CA MET A 625 17.30 31.32 4.49
C MET A 625 17.16 30.19 5.52
N ARG A 626 18.15 29.32 5.70
CA ARG A 626 18.18 28.29 6.75
C ARG A 626 18.21 28.92 8.14
N LEU A 627 19.11 29.87 8.38
CA LEU A 627 19.25 30.62 9.63
C LEU A 627 17.99 31.44 9.94
N ARG A 628 17.44 32.15 8.95
CA ARG A 628 16.19 32.90 9.12
C ARG A 628 14.97 32.01 9.41
N ASN A 629 14.95 30.79 8.87
CA ASN A 629 13.97 29.78 9.26
C ASN A 629 14.27 29.23 10.67
N TYR A 630 15.53 29.11 11.07
CA TYR A 630 15.94 28.74 12.43
C TYR A 630 15.43 29.76 13.46
N ASP A 631 15.53 31.07 13.19
CA ASP A 631 14.94 32.14 14.01
C ASP A 631 13.40 32.03 14.11
N CYS A 632 12.73 31.44 13.11
CA CYS A 632 11.29 31.18 13.17
C CYS A 632 10.94 30.00 14.10
N TYR A 633 11.89 29.09 14.36
CA TYR A 633 11.79 28.05 15.40
C TYR A 633 12.36 28.50 16.75
N ALA A 634 13.25 29.50 16.78
CA ALA A 634 13.77 30.13 17.99
C ALA A 634 12.79 31.09 18.69
N LYS A 635 11.51 31.08 18.29
CA LYS A 635 10.45 31.55 19.18
C LYS A 635 10.35 30.58 20.35
N GLU A 636 10.68 31.07 21.54
CA GLU A 636 10.58 30.32 22.80
C GLU A 636 9.26 29.56 22.85
N ILE A 637 9.33 28.22 22.82
CA ILE A 637 8.19 27.38 23.17
C ILE A 637 7.83 27.76 24.61
N PRO A 638 6.60 28.24 24.89
CA PRO A 638 6.22 28.67 26.23
C PRO A 638 6.59 27.58 27.25
N HIS A 639 7.19 27.96 28.37
CA HIS A 639 7.66 26.99 29.36
C HIS A 639 6.57 25.99 29.78
N GLN A 640 5.31 26.44 29.80
CA GLN A 640 4.11 25.64 30.03
C GLN A 640 3.83 24.58 28.93
N ASP A 641 4.07 24.89 27.66
CA ASP A 641 3.92 23.95 26.55
C ASP A 641 5.05 22.90 26.58
N LEU A 642 6.29 23.35 26.86
CA LEU A 642 7.44 22.45 27.03
C LEU A 642 7.25 21.52 28.24
N GLN A 643 6.72 22.04 29.35
CA GLN A 643 6.37 21.28 30.55
C GLN A 643 5.24 20.28 30.28
N THR A 644 4.25 20.65 29.47
CA THR A 644 3.16 19.76 29.04
C THR A 644 3.70 18.63 28.17
N GLN A 645 4.60 18.93 27.22
CA GLN A 645 5.25 17.93 26.38
C GLN A 645 6.16 16.99 27.18
N LEU A 646 6.89 17.50 28.18
CA LEU A 646 7.68 16.69 29.12
C LEU A 646 6.82 15.74 29.96
N LEU A 647 5.64 16.19 30.40
CA LEU A 647 4.67 15.37 31.13
C LEU A 647 4.03 14.30 30.23
N GLU A 648 3.69 14.65 28.99
CA GLU A 648 3.19 13.69 28.00
C GLU A 648 4.26 12.62 27.67
N MET A 649 5.51 13.03 27.44
CA MET A 649 6.63 12.10 27.23
C MET A 649 6.85 11.19 28.44
N HIS A 650 6.75 11.70 29.68
CA HIS A 650 6.80 10.86 30.88
C HIS A 650 5.66 9.84 30.91
N MET A 651 4.42 10.26 30.65
CA MET A 651 3.26 9.37 30.64
C MET A 651 3.36 8.30 29.54
N GLN A 652 3.91 8.64 28.36
CA GLN A 652 4.22 7.68 27.30
C GLN A 652 5.32 6.69 27.75
N VAL A 653 6.43 7.16 28.34
CA VAL A 653 7.51 6.32 28.84
C VAL A 653 7.04 5.38 29.96
N GLU A 654 6.23 5.84 30.90
CA GLU A 654 5.63 4.97 31.92
C GLU A 654 4.72 3.90 31.29
N THR A 655 3.92 4.27 30.30
CA THR A 655 2.99 3.36 29.62
C THR A 655 3.75 2.28 28.86
N LEU A 656 4.75 2.66 28.05
CA LEU A 656 5.66 1.73 27.37
C LEU A 656 6.44 0.85 28.37
N THR A 657 6.77 1.37 29.56
CA THR A 657 7.42 0.58 30.62
C THR A 657 6.49 -0.47 31.24
N ARG A 658 5.20 -0.13 31.43
CA ARG A 658 4.15 -1.08 31.86
C ARG A 658 3.85 -2.13 30.79
N GLU A 659 3.79 -1.73 29.53
CA GLU A 659 3.61 -2.65 28.40
C GLU A 659 4.83 -3.58 28.24
N ARG A 660 6.06 -3.06 28.36
CA ARG A 660 7.28 -3.87 28.35
C ARG A 660 7.30 -4.89 29.48
N SER A 661 6.94 -4.53 30.72
CA SER A 661 6.93 -5.48 31.83
C SER A 661 5.82 -6.53 31.71
N ALA A 662 4.65 -6.15 31.17
CA ALA A 662 3.59 -7.09 30.80
C ALA A 662 4.04 -8.06 29.69
N LEU A 663 4.71 -7.57 28.63
CA LEU A 663 5.25 -8.39 27.55
C LEU A 663 6.36 -9.35 28.03
N VAL A 664 7.27 -8.90 28.89
CA VAL A 664 8.29 -9.76 29.52
C VAL A 664 7.63 -10.86 30.36
N THR A 665 6.58 -10.53 31.12
CA THR A 665 5.83 -11.51 31.93
C THR A 665 5.05 -12.51 31.04
N ALA A 666 4.48 -12.04 29.92
CA ALA A 666 3.83 -12.89 28.92
C ALA A 666 4.83 -13.81 28.20
N ALA A 667 6.03 -13.32 27.88
CA ALA A 667 7.11 -14.12 27.29
C ALA A 667 7.60 -15.21 28.26
N ALA A 668 7.87 -14.85 29.53
CA ALA A 668 8.31 -15.81 30.55
C ALA A 668 7.26 -16.90 30.82
N SER A 669 5.98 -16.54 30.92
CA SER A 669 4.90 -17.51 31.09
C SER A 669 4.66 -18.39 29.85
N ARG A 670 4.90 -17.87 28.63
CA ARG A 670 4.90 -18.68 27.40
C ARG A 670 6.09 -19.63 27.33
N ALA A 671 7.28 -19.21 27.74
CA ALA A 671 8.46 -20.10 27.81
C ALA A 671 8.21 -21.28 28.78
N LEU A 672 7.71 -21.00 29.99
CA LEU A 672 7.31 -22.03 30.97
C LEU A 672 6.17 -22.93 30.47
N MET A 673 5.30 -22.44 29.58
CA MET A 673 4.29 -23.28 28.93
C MET A 673 4.91 -24.23 27.91
N LEU A 674 5.80 -23.73 27.05
CA LEU A 674 6.49 -24.53 26.03
C LEU A 674 7.36 -25.62 26.68
N GLU A 675 8.12 -25.29 27.73
CA GLU A 675 8.91 -26.25 28.50
C GLU A 675 8.04 -27.37 29.10
N ARG A 676 6.82 -27.04 29.58
CA ARG A 676 5.86 -28.05 30.06
C ARG A 676 5.34 -28.93 28.93
N HIS A 677 5.11 -28.38 27.74
CA HIS A 677 4.70 -29.16 26.57
C HIS A 677 5.82 -30.07 26.06
N GLU A 678 7.07 -29.60 26.07
CA GLU A 678 8.26 -30.39 25.71
C GLU A 678 8.42 -31.58 26.67
N ARG A 679 8.43 -31.33 28.00
CA ARG A 679 8.47 -32.40 29.02
C ARG A 679 7.31 -33.39 28.88
N ALA A 680 6.11 -32.93 28.51
CA ALA A 680 4.96 -33.80 28.28
C ALA A 680 5.11 -34.63 26.99
N ALA A 681 5.60 -34.04 25.89
CA ALA A 681 5.90 -34.74 24.65
C ALA A 681 6.98 -35.82 24.87
N ASP A 682 8.00 -35.52 25.68
CA ASP A 682 9.05 -36.47 26.05
C ASP A 682 8.50 -37.67 26.84
N LEU A 683 7.55 -37.43 27.77
CA LEU A 683 6.82 -38.49 28.47
C LEU A 683 5.94 -39.33 27.52
N PHE A 684 5.23 -38.70 26.58
CA PHE A 684 4.48 -39.43 25.55
C PHE A 684 5.40 -40.24 24.63
N ALA A 685 6.57 -39.72 24.26
CA ALA A 685 7.56 -40.41 23.43
C ALA A 685 8.26 -41.57 24.16
N ARG A 686 8.41 -41.49 25.49
CA ARG A 686 8.83 -42.60 26.36
C ARG A 686 7.73 -43.65 26.47
N MET A 687 6.49 -43.26 26.80
CA MET A 687 5.34 -44.17 26.90
C MET A 687 5.03 -44.89 25.57
N THR A 688 5.23 -44.22 24.44
CA THR A 688 5.04 -44.82 23.09
C THR A 688 6.17 -45.78 22.73
N ARG A 689 7.38 -45.59 23.28
CA ARG A 689 8.49 -46.55 23.19
C ARG A 689 8.22 -47.77 24.07
N THR A 690 7.94 -47.59 25.37
CA THR A 690 7.64 -48.71 26.27
C THR A 690 6.42 -49.51 25.84
N ARG A 691 5.40 -48.87 25.25
CA ARG A 691 4.25 -49.58 24.63
C ARG A 691 4.65 -50.41 23.41
N ARG A 692 5.61 -49.96 22.58
CA ARG A 692 6.15 -50.74 21.45
C ARG A 692 7.05 -51.88 21.93
N GLU A 693 7.84 -51.65 22.97
CA GLU A 693 8.68 -52.66 23.62
C GLU A 693 7.80 -53.75 24.29
N LEU A 694 6.70 -53.36 24.95
CA LEU A 694 5.69 -54.29 25.47
C LEU A 694 4.94 -55.04 24.37
N ALA A 695 4.57 -54.38 23.27
CA ALA A 695 3.96 -55.06 22.12
C ALA A 695 4.89 -56.13 21.57
N ALA A 696 6.16 -55.81 21.32
CA ALA A 696 7.16 -56.78 20.89
C ALA A 696 7.39 -57.94 21.88
N HIS A 697 7.27 -57.70 23.20
CA HIS A 697 7.32 -58.75 24.22
C HIS A 697 6.05 -59.60 24.34
N LEU A 698 4.90 -59.12 23.81
CA LEU A 698 3.62 -59.84 23.81
C LEU A 698 3.43 -60.62 22.51
N ASP A 699 3.78 -60.03 21.37
CA ASP A 699 3.94 -60.73 20.08
C ASP A 699 5.04 -61.81 20.17
N GLY A 700 6.05 -61.58 21.02
CA GLY A 700 7.20 -62.43 21.26
C GLY A 700 7.05 -63.45 22.41
N LYS A 701 5.87 -64.04 22.64
CA LYS A 701 5.72 -65.18 23.58
C LYS A 701 4.85 -66.33 23.09
N THR A 702 5.51 -67.48 22.92
CA THR A 702 5.01 -68.73 23.49
C THR A 702 5.87 -69.11 24.70
N ASP A 703 5.17 -69.43 25.79
CA ASP A 703 5.61 -70.02 27.06
C ASP A 703 6.58 -69.25 28.00
N PRO A 704 6.46 -69.48 29.33
CA PRO A 704 7.16 -68.69 30.33
C PRO A 704 8.51 -69.32 30.74
N SER A 705 9.61 -68.73 30.25
CA SER A 705 10.86 -68.79 31.02
C SER A 705 10.62 -68.28 32.44
N SER A 706 11.25 -68.89 33.44
CA SER A 706 11.34 -68.33 34.79
C SER A 706 11.89 -66.90 34.68
N VAL A 707 11.05 -65.91 34.95
CA VAL A 707 11.47 -64.52 34.96
C VAL A 707 12.30 -64.32 36.22
N ASP A 708 13.55 -63.92 36.06
CA ASP A 708 14.39 -63.48 37.18
C ASP A 708 13.61 -62.43 37.99
N ASP A 709 13.36 -62.73 39.26
CA ASP A 709 12.54 -61.90 40.15
C ASP A 709 13.03 -60.45 40.17
N SER A 710 14.34 -60.22 39.96
CA SER A 710 14.91 -58.88 39.83
C SER A 710 14.25 -58.06 38.72
N ILE A 711 14.04 -58.64 37.52
CA ILE A 711 13.42 -57.97 36.37
C ILE A 711 11.95 -57.67 36.66
N HIS A 712 11.23 -58.62 37.28
CA HIS A 712 9.82 -58.41 37.62
C HIS A 712 9.64 -57.37 38.75
N LEU A 713 10.60 -57.29 39.67
CA LEU A 713 10.67 -56.29 40.74
C LEU A 713 11.01 -54.90 40.19
N GLU A 714 11.94 -54.79 39.24
CA GLU A 714 12.25 -53.53 38.55
C GLU A 714 11.08 -53.04 37.69
N PHE A 715 10.43 -53.94 36.94
CA PHE A 715 9.22 -53.58 36.19
C PHE A 715 8.09 -53.12 37.13
N SER A 716 7.91 -53.80 38.27
CA SER A 716 6.90 -53.40 39.28
C SER A 716 7.24 -52.07 39.95
N ARG A 717 8.52 -51.80 40.24
CA ARG A 717 9.00 -50.49 40.73
C ARG A 717 8.80 -49.38 39.70
N SER A 718 9.11 -49.66 38.42
CA SER A 718 8.89 -48.75 37.30
C SER A 718 7.40 -48.40 37.14
N LEU A 719 6.53 -49.42 37.10
CA LEU A 719 5.09 -49.24 37.03
C LEU A 719 4.56 -48.46 38.24
N SER A 720 4.99 -48.80 39.47
CA SER A 720 4.58 -48.09 40.68
C SER A 720 5.09 -46.64 40.72
N SER A 721 6.26 -46.34 40.13
CA SER A 721 6.78 -44.99 39.98
C SER A 721 5.98 -44.17 38.96
N VAL A 722 5.60 -44.77 37.83
CA VAL A 722 4.69 -44.16 36.85
C VAL A 722 3.32 -43.90 37.45
N CYS A 723 2.77 -44.84 38.24
CA CYS A 723 1.50 -44.66 38.95
C CYS A 723 1.58 -43.56 40.03
N ALA A 724 2.70 -43.44 40.75
CA ALA A 724 2.92 -42.34 41.70
C ALA A 724 2.99 -40.98 40.97
N SER A 725 3.76 -40.88 39.90
CA SER A 725 3.84 -39.66 39.07
C SER A 725 2.48 -39.27 38.46
N ALA A 726 1.67 -40.26 38.07
CA ALA A 726 0.29 -40.04 37.66
C ALA A 726 -0.60 -39.51 38.81
N ALA A 727 -0.46 -40.05 40.03
CA ALA A 727 -1.20 -39.59 41.20
C ALA A 727 -0.81 -38.15 41.63
N ASP A 728 0.47 -37.80 41.53
CA ASP A 728 0.98 -36.45 41.80
C ASP A 728 0.48 -35.44 40.77
N THR A 729 0.55 -35.78 39.47
CA THR A 729 0.03 -34.90 38.41
C THR A 729 -1.50 -34.74 38.48
N TRP A 730 -2.25 -35.79 38.83
CA TRP A 730 -3.69 -35.68 39.15
C TRP A 730 -3.98 -34.82 40.39
N SER A 731 -3.09 -34.83 41.39
CA SER A 731 -3.23 -34.01 42.60
C SER A 731 -2.91 -32.54 42.32
N ALA A 732 -1.88 -32.26 41.52
CA ALA A 732 -1.57 -30.93 41.01
C ALA A 732 -2.70 -30.37 40.14
N LEU A 733 -3.31 -31.19 39.27
CA LEU A 733 -4.46 -30.79 38.46
C LEU A 733 -5.69 -30.43 39.32
N ARG A 734 -5.95 -31.20 40.39
CA ARG A 734 -6.99 -30.85 41.39
C ARG A 734 -6.67 -29.53 42.12
N ALA A 735 -5.42 -29.31 42.52
CA ALA A 735 -4.99 -28.07 43.16
C ALA A 735 -5.16 -26.85 42.24
N GLU A 736 -4.79 -26.97 40.96
CA GLU A 736 -5.00 -25.93 39.95
C GLU A 736 -6.49 -25.69 39.67
N ARG A 737 -7.33 -26.73 39.58
CA ARG A 737 -8.78 -26.55 39.42
C ARG A 737 -9.39 -25.82 40.62
N ALA A 738 -8.93 -26.10 41.84
CA ALA A 738 -9.32 -25.37 43.04
C ALA A 738 -8.74 -23.94 43.11
N ARG A 739 -7.60 -23.65 42.47
CA ARG A 739 -7.09 -22.27 42.29
C ARG A 739 -7.94 -21.50 41.28
N VAL A 740 -8.31 -22.11 40.17
CA VAL A 740 -9.20 -21.53 39.14
C VAL A 740 -10.58 -21.21 39.73
N LEU A 741 -11.23 -22.13 40.43
CA LEU A 741 -12.53 -21.88 41.08
C LEU A 741 -12.48 -20.70 42.09
N ARG A 742 -11.38 -20.57 42.84
CA ARG A 742 -11.16 -19.41 43.74
C ARG A 742 -11.01 -18.11 42.95
N LEU A 743 -10.26 -18.10 41.84
CA LEU A 743 -10.13 -16.92 40.98
C LEU A 743 -11.46 -16.54 40.28
N GLU A 744 -12.21 -17.52 39.79
CA GLU A 744 -13.57 -17.32 39.24
C GLU A 744 -14.48 -16.65 40.29
N SER A 745 -14.46 -17.12 41.54
CA SER A 745 -15.22 -16.49 42.64
C SER A 745 -14.76 -15.07 43.00
N ALA A 746 -13.45 -14.81 42.94
CA ALA A 746 -12.88 -13.48 43.23
C ALA A 746 -13.20 -12.47 42.12
N VAL A 747 -13.15 -12.87 40.85
CA VAL A 747 -13.56 -12.05 39.71
C VAL A 747 -15.06 -11.73 39.77
N LEU A 748 -15.89 -12.71 40.14
CA LEU A 748 -17.33 -12.48 40.33
C LEU A 748 -17.58 -11.50 41.49
N ALA A 749 -16.89 -11.63 42.62
CA ALA A 749 -16.97 -10.67 43.73
C ALA A 749 -16.54 -9.25 43.32
N GLN A 750 -15.45 -9.11 42.54
CA GLN A 750 -15.02 -7.82 41.99
C GLN A 750 -16.05 -7.23 41.01
N SER A 751 -16.69 -8.04 40.16
CA SER A 751 -17.74 -7.56 39.25
C SER A 751 -18.96 -7.00 39.99
N LEU A 752 -19.39 -7.65 41.08
CA LEU A 752 -20.47 -7.19 41.94
C LEU A 752 -20.10 -5.92 42.72
N GLN A 753 -18.82 -5.78 43.09
CA GLN A 753 -18.31 -4.57 43.74
C GLN A 753 -18.27 -3.38 42.78
N LEU A 754 -17.76 -3.58 41.55
CA LEU A 754 -17.80 -2.57 40.49
C LEU A 754 -19.23 -2.17 40.11
N GLU A 755 -20.20 -3.09 40.17
CA GLU A 755 -21.61 -2.76 39.95
C GLU A 755 -22.17 -1.85 41.07
N LYS A 756 -21.86 -2.14 42.35
CA LYS A 756 -22.23 -1.27 43.48
C LYS A 756 -21.59 0.12 43.35
N GLU A 757 -20.31 0.18 43.01
CA GLU A 757 -19.59 1.45 42.79
C GLU A 757 -20.14 2.23 41.60
N GLY A 758 -20.56 1.54 40.52
CA GLY A 758 -21.30 2.13 39.41
C GLY A 758 -22.62 2.75 39.85
N ARG A 759 -23.44 2.02 40.63
CA ARG A 759 -24.69 2.53 41.20
C ARG A 759 -24.45 3.77 42.09
N VAL A 760 -23.40 3.76 42.92
CA VAL A 760 -23.00 4.91 43.76
C VAL A 760 -22.54 6.10 42.91
N ARG A 761 -21.70 5.88 41.89
CA ARG A 761 -21.25 6.93 40.96
C ARG A 761 -22.46 7.60 40.27
N THR A 762 -23.40 6.81 39.74
CA THR A 762 -24.63 7.36 39.14
C THR A 762 -25.51 8.10 40.16
N GLN A 763 -25.55 7.68 41.44
CA GLN A 763 -26.27 8.40 42.49
C GLN A 763 -25.60 9.75 42.82
N LEU A 764 -24.26 9.80 42.85
CA LEU A 764 -23.48 11.03 43.03
C LEU A 764 -23.60 11.96 41.83
N GLU A 765 -23.61 11.45 40.60
CA GLU A 765 -23.87 12.23 39.37
C GLU A 765 -25.28 12.85 39.39
N ARG A 766 -26.31 12.10 39.83
CA ARG A 766 -27.66 12.66 40.03
C ARG A 766 -27.67 13.75 41.10
N ARG A 767 -27.01 13.56 42.25
CA ARG A 767 -26.88 14.59 43.29
C ARG A 767 -26.18 15.84 42.76
N ARG A 768 -25.06 15.68 42.06
CA ARG A 768 -24.35 16.78 41.39
C ARG A 768 -25.25 17.51 40.40
N ALA A 769 -25.98 16.81 39.55
CA ALA A 769 -26.90 17.43 38.59
C ALA A 769 -28.08 18.17 39.26
N MET A 770 -28.53 17.74 40.44
CA MET A 770 -29.50 18.50 41.24
C MET A 770 -28.88 19.76 41.83
N LEU A 771 -27.69 19.65 42.43
CA LEU A 771 -26.94 20.79 42.98
C LEU A 771 -26.57 21.83 41.90
N GLU A 772 -26.19 21.41 40.69
CA GLU A 772 -25.95 22.31 39.56
C GLU A 772 -27.22 23.07 39.14
N ARG A 773 -28.40 22.40 39.13
CA ARG A 773 -29.71 23.05 38.91
C ARG A 773 -30.15 23.96 40.06
N GLU A 774 -29.64 23.73 41.27
CA GLU A 774 -29.91 24.53 42.46
C GLU A 774 -29.04 25.79 42.49
N ILE A 775 -27.73 25.65 42.21
CA ILE A 775 -26.79 26.75 42.00
C ILE A 775 -27.23 27.64 40.83
N LEU A 776 -27.76 27.07 39.75
CA LEU A 776 -28.35 27.86 38.66
C LEU A 776 -29.59 28.63 39.13
N ARG A 777 -30.50 28.00 39.91
CA ARG A 777 -31.68 28.69 40.45
C ARG A 777 -31.33 29.79 41.45
N THR A 778 -30.36 29.59 42.35
CA THR A 778 -29.92 30.63 43.29
C THR A 778 -29.16 31.76 42.56
N ARG A 779 -28.36 31.46 41.54
CA ARG A 779 -27.78 32.50 40.66
C ARG A 779 -28.85 33.31 39.93
N HIS A 780 -29.93 32.69 39.46
CA HIS A 780 -31.04 33.42 38.85
C HIS A 780 -31.85 34.25 39.86
N ALA A 781 -32.05 33.78 41.10
CA ALA A 781 -32.67 34.56 42.17
C ALA A 781 -31.82 35.80 42.54
N VAL A 782 -30.54 35.63 42.84
CA VAL A 782 -29.60 36.73 43.16
C VAL A 782 -29.38 37.68 41.98
N SER A 783 -29.67 37.26 40.75
CA SER A 783 -29.68 38.11 39.56
C SER A 783 -31.02 38.83 39.33
N SER A 784 -32.08 38.48 40.06
CA SER A 784 -33.40 39.14 39.98
C SER A 784 -33.53 40.31 40.96
N ASP A 785 -32.86 40.23 42.12
CA ASP A 785 -32.93 41.24 43.19
C ASP A 785 -32.05 42.49 42.93
N LYS A 786 -31.69 42.76 41.66
CA LYS A 786 -30.83 43.90 41.25
C LYS A 786 -31.49 44.84 40.25
N VAL A 787 -32.77 45.13 40.48
CA VAL A 787 -33.44 46.36 40.02
C VAL A 787 -34.11 46.99 41.25
N GLY A 788 -33.69 48.22 41.62
CA GLY A 788 -34.08 48.89 42.88
C GLY A 788 -35.45 49.58 42.85
N PRO A 789 -35.76 50.55 43.76
CA PRO A 789 -34.81 51.50 44.40
C PRO A 789 -34.98 51.69 45.93
N ASN A 790 -34.15 52.59 46.52
CA ASN A 790 -34.33 53.36 47.77
C ASN A 790 -34.85 52.62 49.04
N SER A 791 -34.16 52.63 50.19
CA SER A 791 -33.63 53.83 50.87
C SER A 791 -32.94 53.49 52.21
N ASN A 792 -32.18 54.47 52.74
CA ASN A 792 -31.88 54.74 54.17
C ASN A 792 -31.12 53.73 55.07
N SER A 793 -30.32 54.35 55.96
CA SER A 793 -29.93 53.90 57.31
C SER A 793 -28.96 52.72 57.53
N SER A 794 -27.65 53.05 57.53
CA SER A 794 -26.82 53.28 58.75
C SER A 794 -26.54 52.18 59.81
N TYR A 795 -25.42 52.38 60.51
CA TYR A 795 -24.95 51.82 61.81
C TYR A 795 -24.63 50.31 61.99
N PHE A 796 -23.33 50.01 61.81
CA PHE A 796 -22.39 49.55 62.87
C PHE A 796 -22.41 48.13 63.51
N LEU A 797 -21.20 47.78 64.01
CA LEU A 797 -20.84 46.92 65.16
C LEU A 797 -21.02 45.37 65.14
N THR A 798 -19.86 44.69 65.05
CA THR A 798 -19.52 43.37 65.64
C THR A 798 -20.27 42.10 65.17
N LYS A 799 -19.66 40.90 65.26
CA LYS A 799 -18.45 40.51 66.02
C LYS A 799 -17.57 39.53 65.24
#